data_AF-A0A4V2X4U2-F1
#
_entry.id   AF-A0A4V2X4U2-F1
#
_cell.length_a   1.000
_cell.length_b   1.000
_cell.length_c   1.000
_cell.angle_alpha   90.00
_cell.angle_beta   90.00
_cell.angle_gamma   90.00
#
_symmetry.space_group_name_H-M   'P 1'
#
loop_
_entity.id
_entity.type
_entity.pdbx_description
1 polymer ?
#
loop_
_entity_poly.entity_id
_entity_poly.type
_entity_poly.pdbx_seq_one_letter_code
_entity_poly.pdbx_strand_id
1 'polypeptide(L)'
;MKDIPWYIGRYDRRNDRFSYFKVVAQQTENGWRAIDNPKKMFPRTGEVELIGFDTSQLRPNNWIIFQVDSSARSKLARAKHPCRIYPYYDLSSAQSLLASRHRLNLEGIETHGEPGQWAIRFDTDGLILANLTESKPNHFILSRNQNVPEYAFYESGIITVSGLSENIKTFYMPRADVSPSKIHDWTPDKHYIENAVQLIAGTDSSMMIASWLRKHADEQNGKLKSGVDDLLAAAQALRSGELAKKLEEEGSLARQLAEAVLHDGHIADLLESQIQNIAEEERNRLRSEEQKALDEEFFSESQRRREAIEAEMAAFQTEKKSENENKLAQLRLSEEEKLRAEFKEKQIKIEKTLKREKADLESEIDGLKDALADLCNQNESQRRTLTSLITERENSLASLRDAEERAALAQTELEKINIAIAEGTRRMAHSAIPEIRLPAETKVVSCAEFGLIVRENKLLTHDGKILMEQFLALILAGECPLLHGPETQDFLAIAESLISSGRSIRQIADPTMISYEDLWVRAGNSLATPLYQGLLLSDAFRPRTILAVIERVECSAARFWLPALKDRLRRGDLPRRFLLCGTIENEDCEEAEQTKEEHLRLRVENAVVHNTITLSPLYLSAEHHSELDPGAAPQGSIPEKLVIADGMSGDRLNVVNTLRATRAALEVALFDDENRTAHQKRLFDLFADLQNNELCAQ
;
A
#
# COMPACT_ATOMS: atom_id res chain seq x y z
N MET A 1 6.03 -43.00 -71.38
CA MET A 1 6.46 -44.41 -71.27
C MET A 1 5.73 -44.96 -70.05
N LYS A 2 4.94 -46.03 -70.19
CA LYS A 2 4.24 -46.61 -69.03
C LYS A 2 5.30 -47.22 -68.12
N ASP A 3 5.39 -46.74 -66.88
CA ASP A 3 6.25 -47.35 -65.87
C ASP A 3 5.90 -48.84 -65.75
N ILE A 4 6.92 -49.69 -65.90
CA ILE A 4 6.74 -51.13 -65.78
C ILE A 4 6.41 -51.40 -64.31
N PRO A 5 5.25 -52.01 -63.99
CA PRO A 5 4.84 -52.21 -62.61
C PRO A 5 5.79 -53.19 -61.92
N TRP A 6 6.06 -52.92 -60.64
CA TRP A 6 6.77 -53.84 -59.77
C TRP A 6 5.84 -54.90 -59.20
N TYR A 7 6.38 -56.09 -58.96
CA TYR A 7 5.68 -57.24 -58.42
C TYR A 7 6.44 -57.80 -57.23
N ILE A 8 5.71 -58.33 -56.25
CA ILE A 8 6.26 -59.14 -55.15
C ILE A 8 6.05 -60.61 -55.49
N GLY A 9 7.08 -61.41 -55.29
CA GLY A 9 6.97 -62.86 -55.40
C GLY A 9 7.65 -63.61 -54.27
N ARG A 10 7.11 -64.80 -54.00
CA ARG A 10 7.64 -65.75 -53.03
C ARG A 10 8.40 -66.85 -53.75
N TYR A 11 9.57 -67.18 -53.25
CA TYR A 11 10.38 -68.28 -53.77
C TYR A 11 9.61 -69.61 -53.65
N ASP A 12 9.57 -70.37 -54.74
CA ASP A 12 8.84 -71.64 -54.80
C ASP A 12 9.78 -72.83 -55.00
N ARG A 13 10.55 -72.81 -56.09
CA ARG A 13 11.46 -73.92 -56.45
C ARG A 13 12.60 -73.45 -57.34
N ARG A 14 13.66 -74.26 -57.39
CA ARG A 14 14.80 -74.08 -58.30
C ARG A 14 14.91 -75.27 -59.25
N ASN A 15 15.33 -74.96 -60.48
CA ASN A 15 15.87 -75.90 -61.45
C ASN A 15 17.32 -75.49 -61.75
N ASP A 16 18.15 -76.36 -62.36
CA ASP A 16 19.61 -76.20 -62.47
C ASP A 16 20.07 -74.78 -62.89
N ARG A 17 19.29 -74.10 -63.74
CA ARG A 17 19.61 -72.75 -64.27
C ARG A 17 18.62 -71.64 -63.88
N PHE A 18 17.43 -71.97 -63.34
CA PHE A 18 16.35 -71.00 -63.14
C PHE A 18 15.74 -71.14 -61.74
N SER A 19 15.43 -70.00 -61.11
CA SER A 19 14.59 -69.96 -59.91
C SER A 19 13.19 -69.47 -60.25
N TYR A 20 12.19 -70.15 -59.71
CA TYR A 20 10.77 -69.85 -59.93
C TYR A 20 10.19 -69.16 -58.71
N PHE A 21 9.52 -68.03 -58.94
CA PHE A 21 8.84 -67.26 -57.90
C PHE A 21 7.35 -67.15 -58.22
N LYS A 22 6.51 -67.48 -57.24
CA LYS A 22 5.06 -67.28 -57.33
C LYS A 22 4.75 -65.81 -57.11
N VAL A 23 4.03 -65.18 -58.04
CA VAL A 23 3.67 -63.75 -57.92
C VAL A 23 2.53 -63.59 -56.94
N VAL A 24 2.67 -62.67 -55.99
CA VAL A 24 1.75 -62.49 -54.86
C VAL A 24 1.08 -61.13 -54.87
N ALA A 25 1.81 -60.07 -55.23
CA ALA A 25 1.28 -58.72 -55.24
C ALA A 25 1.85 -57.87 -56.38
N GLN A 26 1.14 -56.81 -56.74
CA GLN A 26 1.52 -55.84 -57.75
C GLN A 26 1.47 -54.42 -57.18
N GLN A 27 2.42 -53.57 -57.57
CA GLN A 27 2.39 -52.14 -57.30
C GLN A 27 1.39 -51.45 -58.23
N THR A 28 0.41 -50.78 -57.63
CA THR A 28 -0.60 -49.96 -58.32
C THR A 28 -0.45 -48.49 -57.92
N GLU A 29 -1.17 -47.57 -58.59
CA GLU A 29 -1.19 -46.14 -58.23
C GLU A 29 -1.62 -45.90 -56.77
N ASN A 30 -2.45 -46.79 -56.21
CA ASN A 30 -2.95 -46.70 -54.83
C ASN A 30 -2.14 -47.58 -53.86
N GLY A 31 -0.89 -47.91 -54.19
CA GLY A 31 -0.02 -48.77 -53.39
C GLY A 31 -0.02 -50.24 -53.80
N TRP A 32 0.54 -51.10 -52.95
CA TRP A 32 0.69 -52.53 -53.23
C TRP A 32 -0.60 -53.30 -52.96
N ARG A 33 -1.06 -54.07 -53.94
CA ARG A 33 -2.26 -54.91 -53.81
C ARG A 33 -1.94 -56.37 -54.11
N ALA A 34 -2.55 -57.26 -53.33
CA ALA A 34 -2.55 -58.68 -53.60
C ALA A 34 -3.18 -59.01 -54.96
N ILE A 35 -2.65 -60.03 -55.64
CA ILE A 35 -3.22 -60.52 -56.89
C ILE A 35 -4.11 -61.73 -56.58
N ASP A 36 -5.42 -61.58 -56.77
CA ASP A 36 -6.41 -62.64 -56.47
C ASP A 36 -6.20 -63.92 -57.30
N ASN A 37 -5.75 -63.79 -58.55
CA ASN A 37 -5.51 -64.93 -59.42
C ASN A 37 -4.25 -64.76 -60.31
N PRO A 38 -3.06 -65.11 -59.80
CA PRO A 38 -1.79 -64.97 -60.52
C PRO A 38 -1.76 -65.73 -61.85
N LYS A 39 -2.52 -66.83 -61.98
CA LYS A 39 -2.59 -67.63 -63.22
C LYS A 39 -3.26 -66.90 -64.38
N LYS A 40 -4.04 -65.84 -64.12
CA LYS A 40 -4.63 -65.00 -65.18
C LYS A 40 -3.59 -64.05 -65.80
N MET A 41 -2.61 -63.59 -65.02
CA MET A 41 -1.65 -62.58 -65.44
C MET A 41 -0.31 -63.16 -65.90
N PHE A 42 0.03 -64.37 -65.45
CA PHE A 42 1.29 -65.04 -65.77
C PHE A 42 1.06 -66.46 -66.33
N PRO A 43 1.79 -66.90 -67.38
CA PRO A 43 1.47 -68.15 -68.09
C PRO A 43 1.52 -69.41 -67.22
N ARG A 44 0.45 -70.23 -67.31
CA ARG A 44 0.24 -71.63 -66.84
C ARG A 44 0.46 -71.99 -65.36
N THR A 45 1.32 -71.34 -64.59
CA THR A 45 1.56 -71.67 -63.16
C THR A 45 1.46 -70.48 -62.21
N GLY A 46 1.37 -69.24 -62.70
CA GLY A 46 1.43 -68.04 -61.85
C GLY A 46 2.86 -67.72 -61.36
N GLU A 47 3.87 -68.28 -62.05
CA GLU A 47 5.29 -68.17 -61.70
C GLU A 47 6.04 -67.27 -62.69
N VAL A 48 7.11 -66.64 -62.20
CA VAL A 48 8.11 -65.93 -63.02
C VAL A 48 9.49 -66.58 -62.89
N GLU A 49 10.25 -66.55 -63.97
CA GLU A 49 11.61 -67.09 -64.02
C GLU A 49 12.65 -66.02 -63.70
N LEU A 50 13.61 -66.36 -62.84
CA LEU A 50 14.76 -65.52 -62.50
C LEU A 50 16.08 -66.24 -62.83
N ILE A 51 16.99 -65.51 -63.49
CA ILE A 51 18.33 -65.98 -63.92
C ILE A 51 19.39 -65.08 -63.27
N GLY A 52 20.47 -65.66 -62.75
CA GLY A 52 21.66 -64.91 -62.34
C GLY A 52 21.58 -64.17 -61.00
N PHE A 53 20.47 -64.29 -60.27
CA PHE A 53 20.42 -63.92 -58.86
C PHE A 53 21.20 -64.96 -58.04
N ASP A 54 21.80 -64.58 -56.91
CA ASP A 54 22.56 -65.52 -56.07
C ASP A 54 21.64 -66.58 -55.44
N THR A 55 21.35 -67.62 -56.23
CA THR A 55 20.38 -68.68 -55.95
C THR A 55 20.86 -69.64 -54.86
N SER A 56 22.14 -69.56 -54.47
CA SER A 56 22.71 -70.36 -53.39
C SER A 56 22.19 -69.97 -52.01
N GLN A 57 21.72 -68.72 -51.87
CA GLN A 57 21.24 -68.15 -50.60
C GLN A 57 19.70 -68.11 -50.50
N LEU A 58 18.98 -68.55 -51.54
CA LEU A 58 17.51 -68.57 -51.53
C LEU A 58 17.01 -69.79 -50.75
N ARG A 59 16.19 -69.54 -49.73
CA ARG A 59 15.49 -70.57 -48.96
C ARG A 59 13.98 -70.53 -49.27
N PRO A 60 13.23 -71.61 -49.00
CA PRO A 60 11.77 -71.57 -48.97
C PRO A 60 11.29 -70.37 -48.12
N ASN A 61 10.27 -69.65 -48.60
CA ASN A 61 9.71 -68.45 -47.98
C ASN A 61 10.57 -67.17 -48.08
N ASN A 62 11.61 -67.15 -48.93
CA ASN A 62 12.27 -65.90 -49.29
C ASN A 62 11.38 -65.06 -50.22
N TRP A 63 11.37 -63.75 -50.00
CA TRP A 63 10.55 -62.79 -50.74
C TRP A 63 11.42 -61.86 -51.59
N ILE A 64 10.94 -61.54 -52.79
CA ILE A 64 11.61 -60.58 -53.67
C ILE A 64 10.61 -59.62 -54.30
N ILE A 65 11.10 -58.43 -54.64
CA ILE A 65 10.47 -57.48 -55.54
C ILE A 65 11.18 -57.51 -56.89
N PHE A 66 10.43 -57.49 -58.00
CA PHE A 66 10.98 -57.52 -59.34
C PHE A 66 10.05 -56.83 -60.35
N GLN A 67 10.60 -56.44 -61.49
CA GLN A 67 9.82 -56.05 -62.67
C GLN A 67 9.71 -57.23 -63.62
N VAL A 68 8.64 -57.28 -64.41
CA VAL A 68 8.44 -58.35 -65.39
C VAL A 68 8.71 -57.82 -66.79
N ASP A 69 9.62 -58.49 -67.50
CA ASP A 69 9.86 -58.22 -68.92
C ASP A 69 8.94 -59.09 -69.78
N SER A 70 8.06 -58.43 -70.55
CA SER A 70 7.21 -59.08 -71.54
C SER A 70 7.97 -59.28 -72.87
N SER A 71 9.06 -60.06 -72.85
CA SER A 71 9.78 -60.40 -74.09
C SER A 71 9.07 -61.56 -74.82
N ALA A 72 8.67 -61.34 -76.07
CA ALA A 72 7.82 -62.24 -76.87
C ALA A 72 8.45 -63.62 -77.23
N ARG A 73 9.69 -63.91 -76.83
CA ARG A 73 10.42 -65.15 -77.21
C ARG A 73 10.40 -66.26 -76.14
N SER A 74 9.90 -66.00 -74.94
CA SER A 74 9.83 -66.98 -73.83
C SER A 74 8.38 -67.35 -73.51
N LYS A 75 8.08 -68.64 -73.29
CA LYS A 75 6.74 -69.10 -72.86
C LYS A 75 6.39 -68.69 -71.42
N LEU A 76 7.39 -68.26 -70.64
CA LEU A 76 7.26 -67.82 -69.25
C LEU A 76 7.77 -66.39 -69.09
N ALA A 77 7.12 -65.64 -68.21
CA ALA A 77 7.48 -64.27 -67.84
C ALA A 77 8.80 -64.26 -67.06
N ARG A 78 9.70 -63.31 -67.36
CA ARG A 78 11.01 -63.21 -66.70
C ARG A 78 11.06 -62.02 -65.75
N ALA A 79 11.55 -62.27 -64.54
CA ALA A 79 11.83 -61.25 -63.55
C ALA A 79 13.14 -60.51 -63.88
N LYS A 80 13.13 -59.18 -63.82
CA LYS A 80 14.28 -58.27 -63.92
C LYS A 80 14.38 -57.41 -62.66
N HIS A 81 15.60 -56.94 -62.38
CA HIS A 81 15.92 -56.09 -61.22
C HIS A 81 15.44 -56.67 -59.87
N PRO A 82 15.76 -57.94 -59.55
CA PRO A 82 15.31 -58.54 -58.30
C PRO A 82 15.94 -57.84 -57.08
N CYS A 83 15.09 -57.42 -56.14
CA CYS A 83 15.48 -56.87 -54.85
C CYS A 83 14.96 -57.79 -53.72
N ARG A 84 15.79 -58.13 -52.73
CA ARG A 84 15.32 -58.92 -51.57
C ARG A 84 14.45 -58.07 -50.67
N ILE A 85 13.36 -58.65 -50.21
CA ILE A 85 12.53 -58.07 -49.16
C ILE A 85 12.31 -59.10 -48.06
N TYR A 86 12.09 -58.63 -46.84
CA TYR A 86 11.93 -59.46 -45.66
C TYR A 86 10.58 -59.17 -45.00
N PRO A 87 9.88 -60.15 -44.42
CA PRO A 87 8.76 -59.87 -43.52
C PRO A 87 9.18 -58.87 -42.44
N TYR A 88 8.34 -57.86 -42.19
CA TYR A 88 8.63 -56.77 -41.27
C TYR A 88 7.83 -56.91 -39.98
N TYR A 89 8.49 -56.74 -38.84
CA TYR A 89 7.86 -56.68 -37.53
C TYR A 89 8.45 -55.52 -36.70
N ASP A 90 7.60 -54.77 -36.00
CA ASP A 90 8.02 -53.61 -35.22
C ASP A 90 8.06 -53.93 -33.71
N LEU A 91 9.27 -53.92 -33.14
CA LEU A 91 9.56 -54.03 -31.71
C LEU A 91 10.13 -52.74 -31.12
N SER A 92 10.02 -51.58 -31.80
CA SER A 92 10.52 -50.29 -31.29
C SER A 92 9.94 -49.89 -29.93
N SER A 93 8.75 -50.41 -29.56
CA SER A 93 8.17 -50.25 -28.22
C SER A 93 9.01 -50.84 -27.09
N ALA A 94 9.94 -51.76 -27.40
CA ALA A 94 10.85 -52.34 -26.42
C ALA A 94 11.99 -51.38 -26.03
N GLN A 95 12.15 -50.24 -26.74
CA GLN A 95 13.08 -49.13 -26.47
C GLN A 95 14.58 -49.47 -26.39
N SER A 96 14.97 -50.74 -26.46
CA SER A 96 16.38 -51.14 -26.47
C SER A 96 16.62 -52.46 -27.19
N LEU A 97 17.86 -52.61 -27.68
CA LEU A 97 18.35 -53.85 -28.28
C LEU A 97 18.35 -55.03 -27.28
N LEU A 98 18.64 -54.76 -26.00
CA LEU A 98 18.68 -55.78 -24.95
C LEU A 98 17.27 -56.30 -24.60
N ALA A 99 16.29 -55.41 -24.48
CA ALA A 99 14.89 -55.80 -24.30
C ALA A 99 14.38 -56.60 -25.51
N SER A 100 14.79 -56.21 -26.73
CA SER A 100 14.48 -56.96 -27.94
C SER A 100 15.14 -58.34 -27.98
N ARG A 101 16.39 -58.48 -27.49
CA ARG A 101 17.07 -59.78 -27.31
C ARG A 101 16.32 -60.67 -26.31
N HIS A 102 15.90 -60.12 -25.17
CA HIS A 102 15.11 -60.85 -24.18
C HIS A 102 13.80 -61.37 -24.78
N ARG A 103 13.03 -60.49 -25.45
CA ARG A 103 11.78 -60.87 -26.09
C ARG A 103 11.98 -61.94 -27.17
N LEU A 104 12.96 -61.78 -28.06
CA LEU A 104 13.19 -62.72 -29.16
C LEU A 104 13.73 -64.08 -28.72
N ASN A 105 14.48 -64.14 -27.61
CA ASN A 105 15.07 -65.38 -27.10
C ASN A 105 14.16 -66.14 -26.11
N LEU A 106 13.39 -65.43 -25.28
CA LEU A 106 12.65 -66.04 -24.16
C LEU A 106 11.13 -65.98 -24.33
N GLU A 107 10.59 -64.83 -24.75
CA GLU A 107 9.14 -64.60 -24.79
C GLU A 107 8.52 -64.99 -26.13
N GLY A 108 9.25 -64.82 -27.25
CA GLY A 108 8.78 -64.97 -28.63
C GLY A 108 7.90 -63.81 -29.11
N ILE A 109 7.74 -63.68 -30.43
CA ILE A 109 6.82 -62.73 -31.06
C ILE A 109 5.60 -63.45 -31.64
N GLU A 110 4.43 -62.89 -31.40
CA GLU A 110 3.18 -63.37 -31.99
C GLU A 110 2.93 -62.66 -33.32
N THR A 111 3.03 -63.39 -34.42
CA THR A 111 2.81 -62.83 -35.75
C THR A 111 2.28 -63.87 -36.73
N HIS A 112 1.46 -63.42 -37.66
CA HIS A 112 0.92 -64.23 -38.74
C HIS A 112 1.91 -64.23 -39.91
N GLY A 113 2.87 -65.16 -39.88
CA GLY A 113 3.91 -65.26 -40.89
C GLY A 113 4.47 -66.67 -41.03
N GLU A 114 5.54 -66.81 -41.81
CA GLU A 114 6.23 -68.08 -42.01
C GLU A 114 7.64 -67.99 -41.40
N PRO A 115 8.21 -69.12 -40.92
CA PRO A 115 9.57 -69.13 -40.39
C PRO A 115 10.57 -68.79 -41.50
N GLY A 116 11.63 -68.06 -41.15
CA GLY A 116 12.59 -67.52 -42.10
C GLY A 116 13.33 -66.30 -41.58
N GLN A 117 13.90 -65.51 -42.48
CA GLN A 117 14.62 -64.29 -42.13
C GLN A 117 13.65 -63.09 -42.08
N TRP A 118 13.61 -62.40 -40.95
CA TRP A 118 12.73 -61.27 -40.67
C TRP A 118 13.53 -59.98 -40.46
N ALA A 119 12.94 -58.86 -40.87
CA ALA A 119 13.42 -57.52 -40.55
C ALA A 119 12.67 -57.02 -39.32
N ILE A 120 13.39 -56.85 -38.21
CA ILE A 120 12.80 -56.48 -36.92
C ILE A 120 13.37 -55.13 -36.50
N ARG A 121 12.48 -54.14 -36.31
CA ARG A 121 12.86 -52.83 -35.79
C ARG A 121 12.92 -52.88 -34.27
N PHE A 122 14.00 -52.43 -33.65
CA PHE A 122 14.14 -52.43 -32.18
C PHE A 122 14.24 -51.02 -31.57
N ASP A 123 14.50 -50.00 -32.39
CA ASP A 123 14.62 -48.60 -31.98
C ASP A 123 14.16 -47.65 -33.12
N THR A 124 14.20 -46.34 -32.91
CA THR A 124 13.82 -45.32 -33.91
C THR A 124 14.59 -45.51 -35.21
N ASP A 125 15.89 -45.77 -35.11
CA ASP A 125 16.82 -45.81 -36.25
C ASP A 125 17.51 -47.17 -36.43
N GLY A 126 17.16 -48.18 -35.62
CA GLY A 126 17.80 -49.50 -35.59
C GLY A 126 16.94 -50.64 -36.11
N LEU A 127 17.49 -51.44 -37.05
CA LEU A 127 16.87 -52.65 -37.59
C LEU A 127 17.84 -53.84 -37.47
N ILE A 128 17.34 -55.02 -37.11
CA ILE A 128 18.09 -56.28 -37.19
C ILE A 128 17.49 -57.22 -38.24
N LEU A 129 18.35 -57.98 -38.93
CA LEU A 129 17.92 -59.12 -39.75
C LEU A 129 18.10 -60.41 -38.96
N ALA A 130 17.00 -60.94 -38.44
CA ALA A 130 16.99 -62.09 -37.55
C ALA A 130 16.32 -63.29 -38.22
N ASN A 131 16.93 -64.47 -38.11
CA ASN A 131 16.31 -65.72 -38.54
C ASN A 131 15.38 -66.21 -37.43
N LEU A 132 14.09 -66.29 -37.70
CA LEU A 132 13.08 -66.75 -36.75
C LEU A 132 12.59 -68.16 -37.08
N THR A 133 12.38 -68.96 -36.04
CA THR A 133 11.80 -70.30 -36.10
C THR A 133 10.51 -70.32 -35.31
N GLU A 134 9.51 -71.05 -35.81
CA GLU A 134 8.23 -71.20 -35.13
C GLU A 134 8.38 -72.17 -33.95
N SER A 135 8.11 -71.70 -32.74
CA SER A 135 8.10 -72.55 -31.53
C SER A 135 6.72 -73.13 -31.26
N LYS A 136 5.66 -72.35 -31.51
CA LYS A 136 4.24 -72.72 -31.43
C LYS A 136 3.50 -72.04 -32.59
N PRO A 137 2.30 -72.48 -32.99
CA PRO A 137 1.55 -71.83 -34.07
C PRO A 137 1.47 -70.31 -33.91
N ASN A 138 1.93 -69.56 -34.91
CA ASN A 138 2.03 -68.07 -34.92
C ASN A 138 2.97 -67.46 -33.87
N HIS A 139 3.85 -68.25 -33.25
CA HIS A 139 4.75 -67.81 -32.20
C HIS A 139 6.21 -68.08 -32.58
N PHE A 140 6.93 -67.01 -32.86
CA PHE A 140 8.26 -67.05 -33.46
C PHE A 140 9.35 -66.64 -32.46
N ILE A 141 10.37 -67.47 -32.35
CA ILE A 141 11.57 -67.21 -31.54
C ILE A 141 12.80 -67.13 -32.43
N LEU A 142 13.87 -66.52 -31.93
CA LEU A 142 15.14 -66.49 -32.65
C LEU A 142 15.65 -67.92 -32.88
N SER A 143 15.96 -68.24 -34.14
CA SER A 143 16.70 -69.46 -34.47
C SER A 143 18.09 -69.42 -33.84
N ARG A 144 18.70 -70.57 -33.56
CA ARG A 144 20.03 -70.72 -32.93
C ARG A 144 21.20 -70.19 -33.78
N ASN A 145 21.13 -68.96 -34.28
CA ASN A 145 22.17 -68.29 -35.04
C ASN A 145 22.84 -67.24 -34.14
N GLN A 146 24.17 -67.33 -34.07
CA GLN A 146 25.02 -66.68 -33.05
C GLN A 146 25.32 -65.21 -33.36
N ASN A 147 25.23 -64.78 -34.63
CA ASN A 147 25.59 -63.43 -35.07
C ASN A 147 24.41 -62.74 -35.74
N VAL A 148 23.93 -61.64 -35.13
CA VAL A 148 22.80 -60.85 -35.64
C VAL A 148 23.31 -59.52 -36.20
N PRO A 149 23.20 -59.29 -37.52
CA PRO A 149 23.60 -58.03 -38.14
C PRO A 149 22.56 -56.93 -37.90
N GLU A 150 23.05 -55.76 -37.50
CA GLU A 150 22.32 -54.51 -37.37
C GLU A 150 22.46 -53.65 -38.64
N TYR A 151 21.39 -52.98 -39.00
CA TYR A 151 21.28 -52.05 -40.12
C TYR A 151 20.57 -50.78 -39.68
N ALA A 152 20.87 -49.66 -40.35
CA ALA A 152 20.12 -48.43 -40.16
C ALA A 152 18.70 -48.58 -40.72
N PHE A 153 17.70 -48.31 -39.88
CA PHE A 153 16.30 -48.30 -40.27
C PHE A 153 15.99 -47.06 -41.11
N TYR A 154 15.08 -47.21 -42.06
CA TYR A 154 14.54 -46.08 -42.80
C TYR A 154 13.10 -46.39 -43.17
N GLU A 155 12.21 -45.45 -42.85
CA GLU A 155 10.76 -45.66 -42.91
C GLU A 155 10.25 -45.89 -44.34
N SER A 156 10.87 -45.23 -45.34
CA SER A 156 10.50 -45.37 -46.75
C SER A 156 10.76 -46.77 -47.34
N GLY A 157 11.38 -47.68 -46.57
CA GLY A 157 11.62 -49.07 -46.96
C GLY A 157 10.47 -50.03 -46.63
N ILE A 158 9.46 -49.56 -45.90
CA ILE A 158 8.29 -50.38 -45.54
C ILE A 158 7.35 -50.49 -46.74
N ILE A 159 6.95 -51.73 -47.03
CA ILE A 159 6.02 -52.09 -48.09
C ILE A 159 4.81 -52.78 -47.47
N THR A 160 3.67 -52.11 -47.50
CA THR A 160 2.40 -52.62 -46.97
C THR A 160 1.55 -53.15 -48.10
N VAL A 161 1.21 -54.44 -48.06
CA VAL A 161 0.40 -55.10 -49.09
C VAL A 161 -1.03 -55.33 -48.58
N SER A 162 -1.99 -54.71 -49.26
CA SER A 162 -3.42 -54.84 -48.95
C SER A 162 -4.04 -56.01 -49.71
N GLY A 163 -4.93 -56.79 -49.07
CA GLY A 163 -5.78 -57.80 -49.71
C GLY A 163 -5.29 -59.26 -49.66
N LEU A 164 -4.22 -59.58 -48.93
CA LEU A 164 -3.83 -60.96 -48.64
C LEU A 164 -4.60 -61.47 -47.41
N SER A 165 -5.72 -62.18 -47.58
CA SER A 165 -6.48 -62.91 -46.53
C SER A 165 -6.56 -62.22 -45.16
N GLU A 166 -7.62 -61.45 -44.88
CA GLU A 166 -7.98 -60.77 -43.60
C GLU A 166 -6.91 -59.94 -42.85
N ASN A 167 -5.61 -60.09 -43.15
CA ASN A 167 -4.48 -59.52 -42.43
C ASN A 167 -3.56 -58.74 -43.37
N ILE A 168 -3.17 -57.54 -42.98
CA ILE A 168 -2.21 -56.71 -43.71
C ILE A 168 -0.82 -57.36 -43.57
N LYS A 169 -0.15 -57.67 -44.69
CA LYS A 169 1.25 -58.13 -44.68
C LYS A 169 2.21 -56.98 -44.95
N THR A 170 3.19 -56.82 -44.06
CA THR A 170 4.23 -55.80 -44.15
C THR A 170 5.57 -56.44 -44.47
N PHE A 171 6.28 -55.83 -45.42
CA PHE A 171 7.63 -56.20 -45.80
C PHE A 171 8.58 -55.02 -45.65
N TYR A 172 9.86 -55.31 -45.50
CA TYR A 172 10.92 -54.32 -45.48
C TYR A 172 11.91 -54.60 -46.60
N MET A 173 12.18 -53.59 -47.42
CA MET A 173 13.22 -53.61 -48.43
C MET A 173 14.42 -52.84 -47.88
N PRO A 174 15.61 -53.43 -47.71
CA PRO A 174 16.83 -52.70 -47.38
C PRO A 174 17.37 -51.92 -48.59
N ARG A 175 18.20 -50.88 -48.33
CA ARG A 175 18.86 -50.13 -49.41
C ARG A 175 19.88 -51.05 -50.08
N ALA A 176 20.02 -50.95 -51.40
CA ALA A 176 21.06 -51.68 -52.12
C ALA A 176 22.44 -51.32 -51.54
N ASP A 177 23.30 -52.34 -51.38
CA ASP A 177 24.72 -52.24 -50.99
C ASP A 177 25.04 -51.80 -49.54
N VAL A 178 24.11 -51.93 -48.58
CA VAL A 178 24.38 -51.59 -47.17
C VAL A 178 25.07 -52.75 -46.43
N SER A 179 26.27 -52.48 -45.91
CA SER A 179 26.98 -53.35 -44.96
C SER A 179 26.36 -53.24 -43.56
N PRO A 180 26.34 -54.31 -42.74
CA PRO A 180 25.84 -54.22 -41.38
C PRO A 180 26.63 -53.17 -40.59
N SER A 181 25.93 -52.28 -39.87
CA SER A 181 26.55 -51.26 -39.01
C SER A 181 27.32 -51.92 -37.87
N LYS A 182 26.76 -53.01 -37.34
CA LYS A 182 27.34 -53.81 -36.25
C LYS A 182 26.88 -55.25 -36.36
N ILE A 183 27.72 -56.19 -35.93
CA ILE A 183 27.34 -57.59 -35.77
C ILE A 183 27.31 -57.85 -34.26
N HIS A 184 26.14 -58.23 -33.76
CA HIS A 184 25.97 -58.56 -32.34
C HIS A 184 26.13 -60.06 -32.13
N ASP A 185 27.02 -60.42 -31.20
CA ASP A 185 27.14 -61.79 -30.71
C ASP A 185 26.07 -61.99 -29.62
N TRP A 186 25.08 -62.82 -29.91
CA TRP A 186 24.00 -63.14 -28.98
C TRP A 186 24.18 -64.51 -28.31
N THR A 187 25.41 -65.06 -28.35
CA THR A 187 25.78 -66.32 -27.69
C THR A 187 25.43 -66.27 -26.18
N PRO A 188 24.79 -67.32 -25.62
CA PRO A 188 24.51 -67.42 -24.19
C PRO A 188 25.80 -67.48 -23.35
N ASP A 189 25.81 -66.88 -22.16
CA ASP A 189 27.00 -66.70 -21.31
C ASP A 189 27.76 -68.01 -21.03
N LYS A 190 27.05 -69.13 -20.85
CA LYS A 190 27.64 -70.46 -20.69
C LYS A 190 28.55 -70.86 -21.87
N HIS A 191 28.14 -70.54 -23.09
CA HIS A 191 28.90 -70.88 -24.30
C HIS A 191 29.98 -69.82 -24.61
N TYR A 192 29.81 -68.59 -24.12
CA TYR A 192 30.86 -67.57 -24.16
C TYR A 192 32.05 -67.96 -23.26
N ILE A 193 31.78 -68.48 -22.06
CA ILE A 193 32.80 -69.05 -21.17
C ILE A 193 33.48 -70.26 -21.81
N GLU A 194 32.72 -71.19 -22.40
CA GLU A 194 33.29 -72.33 -23.14
C GLU A 194 34.19 -71.87 -24.31
N ASN A 195 33.80 -70.84 -25.07
CA ASN A 195 34.61 -70.27 -26.16
C ASN A 195 35.84 -69.51 -25.67
N ALA A 196 35.72 -68.72 -24.59
CA ALA A 196 36.85 -68.02 -23.99
C ALA A 196 37.88 -69.02 -23.44
N VAL A 197 37.42 -70.14 -22.87
CA VAL A 197 38.31 -71.19 -22.40
C VAL A 197 38.88 -72.04 -23.55
N GLN A 198 38.16 -72.25 -24.64
CA GLN A 198 38.73 -72.83 -25.87
C GLN A 198 39.80 -71.92 -26.51
N LEU A 199 39.63 -70.60 -26.46
CA LEU A 199 40.66 -69.63 -26.83
C LEU A 199 41.88 -69.70 -25.90
N ILE A 200 41.68 -69.98 -24.60
CA ILE A 200 42.74 -70.25 -23.62
C ILE A 200 43.36 -71.66 -23.79
N ALA A 201 42.69 -72.59 -24.47
CA ALA A 201 43.24 -73.93 -24.78
C ALA A 201 44.03 -73.98 -26.11
N GLY A 202 44.12 -72.84 -26.81
CA GLY A 202 44.97 -72.65 -27.98
C GLY A 202 46.46 -72.59 -27.63
N THR A 203 47.34 -72.86 -28.60
CA THR A 203 48.79 -72.97 -28.40
C THR A 203 49.46 -71.75 -27.76
N ASP A 204 48.87 -70.55 -27.90
CA ASP A 204 49.41 -69.29 -27.38
C ASP A 204 49.25 -69.10 -25.86
N SER A 205 48.37 -69.87 -25.21
CA SER A 205 48.09 -69.73 -23.78
C SER A 205 49.01 -70.55 -22.87
N SER A 206 49.73 -71.54 -23.43
CA SER A 206 50.84 -72.21 -22.74
C SER A 206 51.94 -71.21 -22.37
N MET A 207 52.27 -70.29 -23.27
CA MET A 207 53.22 -69.19 -23.02
C MET A 207 52.70 -68.20 -21.97
N MET A 208 51.41 -67.88 -21.96
CA MET A 208 50.82 -66.96 -20.97
C MET A 208 50.84 -67.56 -19.56
N ILE A 209 50.43 -68.81 -19.39
CA ILE A 209 50.45 -69.51 -18.10
C ILE A 209 51.89 -69.74 -17.63
N ALA A 210 52.81 -70.12 -18.53
CA ALA A 210 54.23 -70.21 -18.21
C ALA A 210 54.82 -68.84 -17.82
N SER A 211 54.40 -67.75 -18.45
CA SER A 211 54.83 -66.40 -18.09
C SER A 211 54.36 -65.96 -16.70
N TRP A 212 53.14 -66.35 -16.29
CA TRP A 212 52.61 -66.07 -14.95
C TRP A 212 53.32 -66.91 -13.88
N LEU A 213 53.56 -68.20 -14.15
CA LEU A 213 54.34 -69.08 -13.27
C LEU A 213 55.80 -68.63 -13.16
N ARG A 214 56.39 -68.12 -14.25
CA ARG A 214 57.74 -67.53 -14.27
C ARG A 214 57.78 -66.23 -13.46
N LYS A 215 56.79 -65.33 -13.62
CA LYS A 215 56.65 -64.15 -12.75
C LYS A 215 56.52 -64.51 -11.28
N HIS A 216 55.73 -65.52 -10.93
CA HIS A 216 55.62 -66.01 -9.56
C HIS A 216 56.96 -66.57 -9.05
N ALA A 217 57.67 -67.37 -9.85
CA ALA A 217 58.99 -67.87 -9.51
C ALA A 217 60.00 -66.73 -9.29
N ASP A 218 59.98 -65.71 -10.14
CA ASP A 218 60.86 -64.53 -10.05
C ASP A 218 60.54 -63.64 -8.84
N GLU A 219 59.25 -63.42 -8.55
CA GLU A 219 58.78 -62.66 -7.38
C GLU A 219 59.12 -63.36 -6.05
N GLN A 220 59.05 -64.69 -6.01
CA GLN A 220 59.42 -65.47 -4.83
C GLN A 220 60.95 -65.55 -4.68
N ASN A 221 61.70 -65.76 -5.77
CA ASN A 221 63.16 -65.76 -5.75
C ASN A 221 63.76 -64.41 -5.32
N GLY A 222 63.10 -63.30 -5.67
CA GLY A 222 63.50 -61.94 -5.25
C GLY A 222 63.30 -61.65 -3.75
N LYS A 223 62.57 -62.49 -3.00
CA LYS A 223 62.20 -62.27 -1.59
C LYS A 223 62.94 -63.17 -0.58
N LEU A 224 63.80 -64.09 -1.02
CA LEU A 224 64.45 -65.10 -0.15
C LEU A 224 65.56 -64.50 0.74
N LYS A 225 65.55 -64.77 2.06
CA LYS A 225 66.59 -64.35 3.04
C LYS A 225 67.10 -65.50 3.93
N SER A 226 67.90 -66.42 3.37
CA SER A 226 68.69 -67.47 4.07
C SER A 226 68.10 -68.10 5.37
N GLY A 227 66.79 -68.32 5.44
CA GLY A 227 66.09 -69.05 6.50
C GLY A 227 65.56 -70.42 6.04
N VAL A 228 65.10 -71.26 6.98
CA VAL A 228 64.54 -72.59 6.65
C VAL A 228 63.17 -72.49 5.95
N ASP A 229 62.35 -71.47 6.26
CA ASP A 229 61.13 -71.17 5.50
C ASP A 229 61.44 -70.68 4.07
N ASP A 230 62.60 -70.07 3.85
CA ASP A 230 63.09 -69.74 2.52
C ASP A 230 63.47 -70.98 1.70
N LEU A 231 63.81 -72.12 2.33
CA LEU A 231 64.07 -73.36 1.60
C LEU A 231 62.78 -73.94 1.00
N LEU A 232 61.65 -73.80 1.70
CA LEU A 232 60.35 -74.29 1.25
C LEU A 232 59.78 -73.37 0.16
N ALA A 233 59.91 -72.05 0.35
CA ALA A 233 59.59 -71.06 -0.68
C ALA A 233 60.50 -71.19 -1.92
N ALA A 234 61.81 -71.43 -1.74
CA ALA A 234 62.73 -71.69 -2.85
C ALA A 234 62.43 -73.00 -3.57
N ALA A 235 62.06 -74.07 -2.84
CA ALA A 235 61.65 -75.33 -3.45
C ALA A 235 60.33 -75.19 -4.22
N GLN A 236 59.38 -74.38 -3.73
CA GLN A 236 58.15 -74.05 -4.44
C GLN A 236 58.40 -73.16 -5.66
N ALA A 237 59.31 -72.18 -5.56
CA ALA A 237 59.72 -71.34 -6.68
C ALA A 237 60.40 -72.15 -7.78
N LEU A 238 61.32 -73.06 -7.43
CA LEU A 238 61.95 -74.00 -8.36
C LEU A 238 60.93 -74.93 -9.02
N ARG A 239 59.99 -75.49 -8.25
CA ARG A 239 58.90 -76.31 -8.80
C ARG A 239 58.01 -75.51 -9.74
N SER A 240 57.68 -74.26 -9.43
CA SER A 240 56.89 -73.40 -10.32
C SER A 240 57.64 -73.01 -11.59
N GLY A 241 58.96 -72.79 -11.51
CA GLY A 241 59.81 -72.52 -12.68
C GLY A 241 60.03 -73.74 -13.56
N GLU A 242 60.21 -74.93 -12.97
CA GLU A 242 60.28 -76.20 -13.71
C GLU A 242 58.93 -76.54 -14.36
N LEU A 243 57.82 -76.27 -13.68
CA LEU A 243 56.48 -76.50 -14.20
C LEU A 243 56.15 -75.51 -15.33
N ALA A 244 56.61 -74.25 -15.24
CA ALA A 244 56.55 -73.29 -16.35
C ALA A 244 57.34 -73.76 -17.58
N LYS A 245 58.56 -74.29 -17.37
CA LYS A 245 59.40 -74.83 -18.44
C LYS A 245 58.78 -76.07 -19.09
N LYS A 246 58.22 -76.98 -18.29
CA LYS A 246 57.51 -78.17 -18.80
C LYS A 246 56.22 -77.82 -19.54
N LEU A 247 55.49 -76.80 -19.11
CA LEU A 247 54.29 -76.31 -19.82
C LEU A 247 54.64 -75.65 -21.16
N GLU A 248 55.81 -75.01 -21.31
CA GLU A 248 56.32 -74.52 -22.59
C GLU A 248 56.79 -75.66 -23.52
N GLU A 249 57.41 -76.70 -22.96
CA GLU A 249 57.96 -77.83 -23.72
C GLU A 249 56.88 -78.85 -24.14
N GLU A 250 55.84 -79.05 -23.32
CA GLU A 250 54.77 -80.02 -23.55
C GLU A 250 53.38 -79.35 -23.62
N GLY A 251 52.99 -78.89 -24.81
CA GLY A 251 51.68 -78.27 -25.04
C GLY A 251 50.46 -79.16 -24.71
N SER A 252 50.65 -80.47 -24.58
CA SER A 252 49.61 -81.40 -24.12
C SER A 252 49.29 -81.26 -22.63
N LEU A 253 50.25 -80.85 -21.80
CA LEU A 253 50.09 -80.65 -20.36
C LEU A 253 49.29 -79.37 -20.07
N ALA A 254 49.51 -78.32 -20.85
CA ALA A 254 48.70 -77.09 -20.81
C ALA A 254 47.24 -77.35 -21.22
N ARG A 255 47.03 -78.25 -22.19
CA ARG A 255 45.69 -78.68 -22.60
C ARG A 255 44.99 -79.51 -21.52
N GLN A 256 45.70 -80.40 -20.83
CA GLN A 256 45.18 -81.15 -19.67
C GLN A 256 44.89 -80.25 -18.46
N LEU A 257 45.70 -79.22 -18.22
CA LEU A 257 45.45 -78.22 -17.18
C LEU A 257 44.21 -77.38 -17.51
N ALA A 258 44.07 -76.93 -18.77
CA ALA A 258 42.89 -76.21 -19.23
C ALA A 258 41.62 -77.08 -19.16
N GLU A 259 41.71 -78.36 -19.53
CA GLU A 259 40.63 -79.34 -19.33
C GLU A 259 40.33 -79.56 -17.85
N ALA A 260 41.33 -79.66 -16.96
CA ALA A 260 41.10 -79.81 -15.53
C ALA A 260 40.43 -78.57 -14.90
N VAL A 261 40.84 -77.36 -15.31
CA VAL A 261 40.22 -76.10 -14.87
C VAL A 261 38.80 -75.95 -15.41
N LEU A 262 38.52 -76.45 -16.61
CA LEU A 262 37.16 -76.53 -17.18
C LEU A 262 36.24 -77.47 -16.40
N HIS A 263 36.78 -78.55 -15.84
CA HIS A 263 36.00 -79.59 -15.14
C HIS A 263 36.02 -79.43 -13.61
N ASP A 264 36.68 -78.40 -13.08
CA ASP A 264 36.69 -78.09 -11.65
C ASP A 264 35.47 -77.22 -11.29
N GLY A 265 34.50 -77.83 -10.61
CA GLY A 265 33.28 -77.16 -10.17
C GLY A 265 33.53 -75.96 -9.26
N HIS A 266 34.62 -75.96 -8.48
CA HIS A 266 34.91 -74.86 -7.56
C HIS A 266 35.34 -73.59 -8.30
N ILE A 267 36.03 -73.70 -9.44
CA ILE A 267 36.43 -72.54 -10.25
C ILE A 267 35.23 -71.99 -11.02
N ALA A 268 34.36 -72.86 -11.51
CA ALA A 268 33.11 -72.47 -12.15
C ALA A 268 32.22 -71.68 -11.18
N ASP A 269 32.02 -72.18 -9.95
CA ASP A 269 31.23 -71.50 -8.92
C ASP A 269 31.82 -70.12 -8.54
N LEU A 270 33.14 -70.01 -8.48
CA LEU A 270 33.83 -68.76 -8.14
C LEU A 270 33.71 -67.73 -9.27
N LEU A 271 33.82 -68.16 -10.53
CA LEU A 271 33.57 -67.30 -11.69
C LEU A 271 32.09 -66.87 -11.77
N GLU A 272 31.15 -67.78 -11.51
CA GLU A 272 29.73 -67.46 -11.47
C GLU A 272 29.42 -66.44 -10.35
N SER A 273 30.03 -66.59 -9.16
CA SER A 273 29.90 -65.63 -8.07
C SER A 273 30.47 -64.25 -8.42
N GLN A 274 31.59 -64.18 -9.16
CA GLN A 274 32.19 -62.92 -9.57
C GLN A 274 31.40 -62.24 -10.69
N ILE A 275 30.87 -63.01 -11.64
CA ILE A 275 29.96 -62.49 -12.68
C ILE A 275 28.70 -61.91 -12.02
N GLN A 276 28.15 -62.59 -11.01
CA GLN A 276 27.00 -62.11 -10.27
C GLN A 276 27.30 -60.81 -9.49
N ASN A 277 28.45 -60.73 -8.83
CA ASN A 277 28.87 -59.51 -8.12
C ASN A 277 29.04 -58.32 -9.07
N ILE A 278 29.70 -58.52 -10.21
CA ILE A 278 29.87 -57.46 -11.22
C ILE A 278 28.50 -57.02 -11.77
N ALA A 279 27.60 -57.97 -12.02
CA ALA A 279 26.24 -57.65 -12.46
C ALA A 279 25.43 -56.89 -11.39
N GLU A 280 25.63 -57.18 -10.11
CA GLU A 280 25.00 -56.46 -9.00
C GLU A 280 25.58 -55.04 -8.81
N GLU A 281 26.89 -54.88 -8.96
CA GLU A 281 27.55 -53.57 -8.94
C GLU A 281 27.04 -52.67 -10.09
N GLU A 282 26.98 -53.19 -11.31
CA GLU A 282 26.44 -52.44 -12.46
C GLU A 282 24.94 -52.13 -12.29
N ARG A 283 24.15 -53.07 -11.75
CA ARG A 283 22.74 -52.80 -11.42
C ARG A 283 22.59 -51.68 -10.39
N ASN A 284 23.41 -51.68 -9.35
CA ASN A 284 23.36 -50.66 -8.30
C ASN A 284 23.81 -49.29 -8.84
N ARG A 285 24.82 -49.28 -9.70
CA ARG A 285 25.26 -48.07 -10.40
C ARG A 285 24.14 -47.50 -11.29
N LEU A 286 23.53 -48.32 -12.14
CA LEU A 286 22.42 -47.90 -12.99
C LEU A 286 21.22 -47.38 -12.20
N ARG A 287 20.83 -48.07 -11.10
CA ARG A 287 19.77 -47.57 -10.21
C ARG A 287 20.11 -46.21 -9.59
N SER A 288 21.38 -46.00 -9.23
CA SER A 288 21.81 -44.71 -8.67
C SER A 288 21.82 -43.59 -9.70
N GLU A 289 22.14 -43.90 -10.96
CA GLU A 289 22.08 -42.95 -12.08
C GLU A 289 20.62 -42.61 -12.42
N GLU A 290 19.73 -43.61 -12.49
CA GLU A 290 18.28 -43.43 -12.70
C GLU A 290 17.65 -42.61 -11.57
N GLN A 291 17.95 -42.92 -10.30
CA GLN A 291 17.40 -42.18 -9.17
C GLN A 291 17.82 -40.71 -9.19
N LYS A 292 19.09 -40.43 -9.53
CA LYS A 292 19.58 -39.05 -9.68
C LYS A 292 18.86 -38.31 -10.80
N ALA A 293 18.67 -38.95 -11.96
CA ALA A 293 17.93 -38.35 -13.06
C ALA A 293 16.48 -38.02 -12.67
N LEU A 294 15.80 -38.95 -11.98
CA LEU A 294 14.44 -38.73 -11.47
C LEU A 294 14.37 -37.60 -10.44
N ASP A 295 15.33 -37.53 -9.51
CA ASP A 295 15.38 -36.48 -8.49
C ASP A 295 15.64 -35.10 -9.13
N GLU A 296 16.51 -35.01 -10.13
CA GLU A 296 16.77 -33.79 -10.90
C GLU A 296 15.53 -33.34 -11.69
N GLU A 297 14.84 -34.27 -12.37
CA GLU A 297 13.59 -33.99 -13.06
C GLU A 297 12.50 -33.51 -12.08
N PHE A 298 12.32 -34.21 -10.96
CA PHE A 298 11.35 -33.84 -9.93
C PHE A 298 11.64 -32.47 -9.32
N PHE A 299 12.92 -32.16 -9.07
CA PHE A 299 13.32 -30.85 -8.57
C PHE A 299 13.00 -29.75 -9.59
N SER A 300 13.34 -29.98 -10.86
CA SER A 300 13.07 -29.04 -11.95
C SER A 300 11.56 -28.79 -12.15
N GLU A 301 10.73 -29.84 -12.06
CA GLU A 301 9.29 -29.73 -12.17
C GLU A 301 8.70 -29.01 -10.95
N SER A 302 9.15 -29.36 -9.74
CA SER A 302 8.73 -28.72 -8.49
C SER A 302 9.11 -27.24 -8.46
N GLN A 303 10.24 -26.86 -9.07
CA GLN A 303 10.63 -25.47 -9.22
C GLN A 303 9.73 -24.75 -10.23
N ARG A 304 9.50 -25.32 -11.42
CA ARG A 304 8.59 -24.73 -12.42
C ARG A 304 7.17 -24.53 -11.88
N ARG A 305 6.65 -25.50 -11.10
CA ARG A 305 5.33 -25.38 -10.47
C ARG A 305 5.30 -24.26 -9.43
N ARG A 306 6.36 -24.10 -8.63
CA ARG A 306 6.47 -22.99 -7.67
C ARG A 306 6.51 -21.64 -8.37
N GLU A 307 7.34 -21.50 -9.40
CA GLU A 307 7.43 -20.27 -10.21
C GLU A 307 6.11 -19.94 -10.90
N ALA A 308 5.39 -20.95 -11.42
CA ALA A 308 4.06 -20.77 -12.00
C ALA A 308 3.03 -20.29 -10.97
N ILE A 309 2.99 -20.91 -9.78
CA ILE A 309 2.09 -20.50 -8.69
C ILE A 309 2.42 -19.08 -8.20
N GLU A 310 3.70 -18.75 -8.05
CA GLU A 310 4.13 -17.41 -7.66
C GLU A 310 3.72 -16.36 -8.71
N ALA A 311 3.87 -16.67 -10.00
CA ALA A 311 3.40 -15.80 -11.07
C ALA A 311 1.87 -15.64 -11.08
N GLU A 312 1.11 -16.72 -10.87
CA GLU A 312 -0.36 -16.66 -10.76
C GLU A 312 -0.80 -15.86 -9.53
N MET A 313 -0.17 -16.05 -8.37
CA MET A 313 -0.46 -15.26 -7.16
C MET A 313 -0.13 -13.78 -7.37
N ALA A 314 1.00 -13.45 -8.00
CA ALA A 314 1.36 -12.08 -8.30
C ALA A 314 0.35 -11.44 -9.26
N ALA A 315 -0.03 -12.14 -10.33
CA ALA A 315 -1.05 -11.69 -11.27
C ALA A 315 -2.40 -11.45 -10.56
N PHE A 316 -2.86 -12.42 -9.75
CA PHE A 316 -4.08 -12.30 -8.97
C PHE A 316 -4.05 -11.12 -7.98
N GLN A 317 -2.94 -10.91 -7.29
CA GLN A 317 -2.78 -9.76 -6.38
C GLN A 317 -2.84 -8.44 -7.14
N THR A 318 -2.19 -8.33 -8.31
CA THR A 318 -2.26 -7.12 -9.14
C THR A 318 -3.66 -6.86 -9.67
N GLU A 319 -4.37 -7.90 -10.12
CA GLU A 319 -5.75 -7.80 -10.58
C GLU A 319 -6.66 -7.35 -9.43
N LYS A 320 -6.60 -8.00 -8.26
CA LYS A 320 -7.40 -7.61 -7.09
C LYS A 320 -7.11 -6.20 -6.61
N LYS A 321 -5.84 -5.78 -6.65
CA LYS A 321 -5.46 -4.42 -6.31
C LYS A 321 -6.08 -3.41 -7.28
N SER A 322 -6.00 -3.68 -8.60
CA SER A 322 -6.61 -2.83 -9.62
C SER A 322 -8.14 -2.78 -9.53
N GLU A 323 -8.81 -3.91 -9.24
CA GLU A 323 -10.25 -3.96 -9.00
C GLU A 323 -10.65 -3.10 -7.79
N ASN A 324 -9.89 -3.20 -6.70
CA ASN A 324 -10.14 -2.41 -5.50
C ASN A 324 -9.89 -0.92 -5.72
N GLU A 325 -8.82 -0.55 -6.43
CA GLU A 325 -8.54 0.83 -6.83
C GLU A 325 -9.66 1.39 -7.72
N ASN A 326 -10.16 0.61 -8.68
CA ASN A 326 -11.29 1.00 -9.53
C ASN A 326 -12.59 1.17 -8.72
N LYS A 327 -12.89 0.26 -7.79
CA LYS A 327 -14.04 0.40 -6.88
C LYS A 327 -13.93 1.64 -6.00
N LEU A 328 -12.74 1.91 -5.47
CA LEU A 328 -12.49 3.09 -4.66
C LEU A 328 -12.65 4.38 -5.48
N ALA A 329 -12.16 4.41 -6.72
CA ALA A 329 -12.33 5.54 -7.63
C ALA A 329 -13.81 5.77 -7.98
N GLN A 330 -14.58 4.71 -8.24
CA GLN A 330 -16.02 4.81 -8.48
C GLN A 330 -16.78 5.33 -7.25
N LEU A 331 -16.44 4.83 -6.05
CA LEU A 331 -17.06 5.31 -4.81
C LEU A 331 -16.77 6.80 -4.59
N ARG A 332 -15.51 7.22 -4.73
CA ARG A 332 -15.12 8.64 -4.63
C ARG A 332 -15.89 9.51 -5.62
N LEU A 333 -16.00 9.08 -6.88
CA LEU A 333 -16.73 9.83 -7.90
C LEU A 333 -18.23 9.94 -7.55
N SER A 334 -18.83 8.85 -7.04
CA SER A 334 -20.23 8.87 -6.57
C SER A 334 -20.45 9.76 -5.34
N GLU A 335 -19.48 9.83 -4.42
CA GLU A 335 -19.53 10.70 -3.25
C GLU A 335 -19.35 12.17 -3.66
N GLU A 336 -18.43 12.47 -4.56
CA GLU A 336 -18.26 13.81 -5.13
C GLU A 336 -19.51 14.28 -5.86
N GLU A 337 -20.18 13.42 -6.62
CA GLU A 337 -21.45 13.74 -7.28
C GLU A 337 -22.56 14.03 -6.27
N LYS A 338 -22.69 13.24 -5.20
CA LYS A 338 -23.65 13.49 -4.11
C LYS A 338 -23.37 14.81 -3.42
N LEU A 339 -22.13 15.08 -3.05
CA LEU A 339 -21.72 16.35 -2.43
C LEU A 339 -22.03 17.53 -3.36
N ARG A 340 -21.71 17.42 -4.66
CA ARG A 340 -22.05 18.48 -5.64
C ARG A 340 -23.55 18.70 -5.75
N ALA A 341 -24.36 17.64 -5.72
CA ALA A 341 -25.82 17.76 -5.73
C ALA A 341 -26.34 18.45 -4.46
N GLU A 342 -25.84 18.06 -3.28
CA GLU A 342 -26.18 18.69 -1.99
C GLU A 342 -25.76 20.17 -1.95
N PHE A 343 -24.57 20.50 -2.46
CA PHE A 343 -24.10 21.89 -2.56
C PHE A 343 -25.02 22.72 -3.47
N LYS A 344 -25.40 22.19 -4.64
CA LYS A 344 -26.35 22.86 -5.54
C LYS A 344 -27.71 23.05 -4.88
N GLU A 345 -28.21 22.05 -4.16
CA GLU A 345 -29.49 22.16 -3.45
C GLU A 345 -29.43 23.22 -2.34
N LYS A 346 -28.35 23.25 -1.55
CA LYS A 346 -28.09 24.29 -0.56
C LYS A 346 -28.01 25.67 -1.20
N GLN A 347 -27.30 25.80 -2.32
CA GLN A 347 -27.20 27.05 -3.06
C GLN A 347 -28.57 27.54 -3.54
N ILE A 348 -29.40 26.66 -4.12
CA ILE A 348 -30.77 27.00 -4.54
C ILE A 348 -31.63 27.43 -3.34
N LYS A 349 -31.51 26.75 -2.19
CA LYS A 349 -32.21 27.13 -0.96
C LYS A 349 -31.79 28.53 -0.49
N ILE A 350 -30.50 28.81 -0.45
CA ILE A 350 -29.95 30.12 -0.07
C ILE A 350 -30.40 31.21 -1.06
N GLU A 351 -30.33 30.96 -2.37
CA GLU A 351 -30.82 31.92 -3.36
C GLU A 351 -32.32 32.20 -3.22
N LYS A 352 -33.10 31.19 -2.84
CA LYS A 352 -34.54 31.35 -2.60
C LYS A 352 -34.83 32.15 -1.33
N THR A 353 -34.07 31.96 -0.25
CA THR A 353 -34.21 32.78 0.97
C THR A 353 -33.76 34.21 0.72
N LEU A 354 -32.61 34.41 0.07
CA LEU A 354 -32.13 35.75 -0.30
C LEU A 354 -33.09 36.50 -1.21
N LYS A 355 -33.73 35.82 -2.17
CA LYS A 355 -34.77 36.44 -3.01
C LYS A 355 -36.00 36.86 -2.23
N ARG A 356 -36.39 36.11 -1.19
CA ARG A 356 -37.52 36.48 -0.31
C ARG A 356 -37.15 37.66 0.56
N GLU A 357 -36.02 37.58 1.27
CA GLU A 357 -35.52 38.67 2.10
C GLU A 357 -35.32 39.95 1.31
N LYS A 358 -34.80 39.86 0.08
CA LYS A 358 -34.71 41.01 -0.82
C LYS A 358 -36.08 41.60 -1.14
N ALA A 359 -37.09 40.78 -1.45
CA ALA A 359 -38.44 41.26 -1.74
C ALA A 359 -39.10 41.88 -0.50
N ASP A 360 -38.87 41.30 0.68
CA ASP A 360 -39.37 41.83 1.95
C ASP A 360 -38.73 43.19 2.27
N LEU A 361 -37.41 43.32 2.07
CA LEU A 361 -36.68 44.59 2.21
C LEU A 361 -37.10 45.63 1.18
N GLU A 362 -37.34 45.23 -0.09
CA GLU A 362 -37.87 46.14 -1.10
C GLU A 362 -39.26 46.66 -0.71
N SER A 363 -40.14 45.79 -0.17
CA SER A 363 -41.44 46.19 0.36
C SER A 363 -41.32 47.12 1.57
N GLU A 364 -40.35 46.90 2.45
CA GLU A 364 -40.10 47.77 3.60
C GLU A 364 -39.56 49.14 3.16
N ILE A 365 -38.63 49.16 2.19
CA ILE A 365 -38.12 50.38 1.58
C ILE A 365 -39.26 51.19 0.95
N ASP A 366 -40.17 50.54 0.21
CA ASP A 366 -41.30 51.23 -0.40
C ASP A 366 -42.28 51.74 0.68
N GLY A 367 -42.54 50.98 1.75
CA GLY A 367 -43.30 51.45 2.91
C GLY A 367 -42.65 52.64 3.61
N LEU A 368 -41.32 52.66 3.73
CA LEU A 368 -40.57 53.78 4.29
C LEU A 368 -40.58 55.01 3.37
N LYS A 369 -40.55 54.83 2.05
CA LYS A 369 -40.71 55.94 1.08
C LYS A 369 -42.10 56.56 1.18
N ASP A 370 -43.14 55.75 1.30
CA ASP A 370 -44.50 56.23 1.48
C ASP A 370 -44.63 57.01 2.80
N ALA A 371 -44.10 56.47 3.90
CA ALA A 371 -44.04 57.18 5.18
C ALA A 371 -43.24 58.50 5.11
N LEU A 372 -42.15 58.53 4.33
CA LEU A 372 -41.37 59.74 4.10
C LEU A 372 -42.13 60.77 3.25
N ALA A 373 -42.90 60.34 2.25
CA ALA A 373 -43.78 61.21 1.47
C ALA A 373 -44.88 61.82 2.35
N ASP A 374 -45.49 61.01 3.23
CA ASP A 374 -46.48 61.47 4.20
C ASP A 374 -45.89 62.47 5.19
N LEU A 375 -44.70 62.20 5.74
CA LEU A 375 -43.99 63.13 6.62
C LEU A 375 -43.60 64.42 5.89
N CYS A 376 -43.20 64.36 4.62
CA CYS A 376 -42.95 65.54 3.80
C CYS A 376 -44.21 66.38 3.62
N ASN A 377 -45.35 65.74 3.28
CA ASN A 377 -46.65 66.42 3.19
C ASN A 377 -47.06 67.04 4.53
N GLN A 378 -46.84 66.33 5.64
CA GLN A 378 -47.09 66.83 6.99
C GLN A 378 -46.19 68.03 7.31
N ASN A 379 -44.89 67.96 7.01
CA ASN A 379 -43.95 69.05 7.21
C ASN A 379 -44.30 70.26 6.34
N GLU A 380 -44.71 70.07 5.09
CA GLU A 380 -45.22 71.16 4.25
C GLU A 380 -46.49 71.79 4.83
N SER A 381 -47.42 70.99 5.34
CA SER A 381 -48.63 71.51 6.01
C SER A 381 -48.28 72.30 7.27
N GLN A 382 -47.31 71.82 8.06
CA GLN A 382 -46.78 72.51 9.24
C GLN A 382 -46.06 73.79 8.85
N ARG A 383 -45.27 73.79 7.76
CA ARG A 383 -44.62 74.98 7.21
C ARG A 383 -45.64 76.01 6.75
N ARG A 384 -46.71 75.62 6.05
CA ARG A 384 -47.80 76.53 5.66
C ARG A 384 -48.45 77.15 6.91
N THR A 385 -48.67 76.34 7.95
CA THR A 385 -49.21 76.78 9.25
C THR A 385 -48.24 77.73 9.97
N LEU A 386 -46.93 77.43 9.95
CA LEU A 386 -45.90 78.31 10.51
C LEU A 386 -45.81 79.62 9.74
N THR A 387 -45.91 79.61 8.41
CA THR A 387 -45.93 80.83 7.60
C THR A 387 -47.17 81.67 7.92
N SER A 388 -48.35 81.06 8.09
CA SER A 388 -49.53 81.82 8.53
C SER A 388 -49.36 82.40 9.94
N LEU A 389 -48.79 81.65 10.87
CA LEU A 389 -48.47 82.14 12.22
C LEU A 389 -47.39 83.23 12.20
N ILE A 390 -46.43 83.17 11.28
CA ILE A 390 -45.43 84.22 11.07
C ILE A 390 -46.12 85.48 10.55
N THR A 391 -47.03 85.39 9.59
CA THR A 391 -47.78 86.58 9.11
C THR A 391 -48.68 87.17 10.21
N GLU A 392 -49.29 86.34 11.06
CA GLU A 392 -50.06 86.77 12.22
C GLU A 392 -49.17 87.43 13.28
N ARG A 393 -47.98 86.87 13.51
CA ARG A 393 -46.93 87.45 14.34
C ARG A 393 -46.44 88.78 13.77
N GLU A 394 -46.24 88.90 12.46
CA GLU A 394 -45.82 90.15 11.80
C GLU A 394 -46.86 91.26 11.97
N ASN A 395 -48.16 90.93 11.87
CA ASN A 395 -49.25 91.85 12.17
C ASN A 395 -49.28 92.27 13.65
N SER A 396 -48.96 91.33 14.54
CA SER A 396 -48.82 91.58 15.99
C SER A 396 -47.57 92.41 16.31
N LEU A 397 -46.47 92.19 15.58
CA LEU A 397 -45.22 92.94 15.69
C LEU A 397 -45.36 94.37 15.16
N ALA A 398 -46.17 94.60 14.12
CA ALA A 398 -46.53 95.96 13.69
C ALA A 398 -47.25 96.72 14.81
N SER A 399 -48.10 96.04 15.59
CA SER A 399 -48.79 96.61 16.75
C SER A 399 -47.85 96.82 17.97
N LEU A 400 -46.78 96.02 18.08
CA LEU A 400 -45.73 96.16 19.10
C LEU A 400 -44.69 97.24 18.75
N ARG A 401 -44.42 97.50 17.46
CA ARG A 401 -43.50 98.57 17.01
C ARG A 401 -43.95 99.97 17.46
N ASP A 402 -45.26 100.22 17.52
CA ASP A 402 -45.85 101.44 18.10
C ASP A 402 -45.66 101.54 19.64
N ALA A 403 -45.33 100.43 20.29
CA ALA A 403 -44.96 100.36 21.71
C ALA A 403 -43.44 100.41 21.92
N GLU A 404 -42.64 99.90 20.99
CA GLU A 404 -41.17 99.85 21.04
C GLU A 404 -40.48 101.19 20.74
N GLU A 405 -41.09 102.11 19.98
CA GLU A 405 -40.57 103.49 19.84
C GLU A 405 -40.44 104.23 21.20
N ARG A 406 -41.21 103.81 22.22
CA ARG A 406 -41.09 104.30 23.60
C ARG A 406 -40.00 103.59 24.43
N ALA A 407 -39.48 102.45 23.96
CA ALA A 407 -38.46 101.64 24.66
C ALA A 407 -37.04 101.81 24.08
N ALA A 408 -36.90 102.37 22.86
CA ALA A 408 -35.64 102.57 22.15
C ALA A 408 -34.62 103.53 22.83
N LEU A 409 -35.01 104.25 23.89
CA LEU A 409 -34.09 105.00 24.77
C LEU A 409 -33.28 104.08 25.73
N ALA A 410 -33.68 102.82 25.93
CA ALA A 410 -33.12 101.94 26.96
C ALA A 410 -32.14 100.87 26.45
N GLN A 411 -32.03 100.65 25.13
CA GLN A 411 -31.32 99.49 24.56
C GLN A 411 -29.97 99.79 23.89
N THR A 412 -29.59 101.07 23.78
CA THR A 412 -28.25 101.50 23.33
C THR A 412 -27.12 101.10 24.29
N GLU A 413 -27.46 100.68 25.52
CA GLU A 413 -26.50 100.19 26.54
C GLU A 413 -26.12 98.70 26.38
N LEU A 414 -26.90 97.88 25.66
CA LEU A 414 -26.65 96.43 25.55
C LEU A 414 -25.77 96.01 24.37
N GLU A 415 -25.43 96.95 23.48
CA GLU A 415 -24.62 96.72 22.26
C GLU A 415 -23.15 96.35 22.57
N LYS A 416 -22.69 96.49 23.81
CA LYS A 416 -21.29 96.21 24.22
C LYS A 416 -20.99 94.73 24.54
N ILE A 417 -21.97 93.83 24.66
CA ILE A 417 -21.75 92.48 25.21
C ILE A 417 -21.52 91.39 24.14
N ASN A 418 -21.85 91.62 22.87
CA ASN A 418 -21.83 90.59 21.84
C ASN A 418 -20.44 90.17 21.32
N ILE A 419 -19.36 90.79 21.81
CA ILE A 419 -17.98 90.33 21.54
C ILE A 419 -17.68 89.01 22.30
N ALA A 420 -18.47 88.60 23.29
CA ALA A 420 -18.28 87.37 24.07
C ALA A 420 -18.82 86.07 23.43
N ILE A 421 -19.57 86.13 22.32
CA ILE A 421 -20.32 84.97 21.79
C ILE A 421 -19.45 83.97 20.99
N ALA A 422 -18.25 84.38 20.56
CA ALA A 422 -17.33 83.49 19.83
C ALA A 422 -16.72 82.35 20.69
N GLU A 423 -16.79 82.42 22.02
CA GLU A 423 -16.46 81.29 22.91
C GLU A 423 -17.63 80.29 23.08
N GLY A 424 -18.84 80.62 22.63
CA GLY A 424 -20.07 79.84 22.86
C GLY A 424 -20.24 78.61 21.97
N THR A 425 -19.69 78.59 20.75
CA THR A 425 -19.86 77.48 19.81
C THR A 425 -19.04 76.24 20.16
N ARG A 426 -18.01 76.36 21.01
CA ARG A 426 -17.36 75.20 21.64
C ARG A 426 -18.19 74.61 22.81
N ARG A 427 -19.15 75.34 23.37
CA ARG A 427 -20.04 74.83 24.43
C ARG A 427 -21.32 74.17 23.91
N MET A 428 -21.77 74.48 22.68
CA MET A 428 -23.04 73.93 22.17
C MET A 428 -22.98 72.42 21.83
N ALA A 429 -21.82 71.89 21.41
CA ALA A 429 -21.65 70.43 21.20
C ALA A 429 -21.64 69.63 22.53
N HIS A 430 -21.44 70.29 23.67
CA HIS A 430 -21.54 69.68 25.01
C HIS A 430 -22.95 69.74 25.61
N SER A 431 -23.88 70.52 25.02
CA SER A 431 -25.23 70.76 25.57
C SER A 431 -26.31 69.78 25.11
N ALA A 432 -26.04 68.99 24.07
CA ALA A 432 -27.01 68.00 23.55
C ALA A 432 -27.07 66.72 24.40
N ILE A 433 -26.08 66.49 25.25
CA ILE A 433 -26.02 65.35 26.17
C ILE A 433 -26.33 65.89 27.56
N PRO A 434 -27.33 65.35 28.28
CA PRO A 434 -27.61 65.74 29.65
C PRO A 434 -26.35 65.70 30.51
N GLU A 435 -26.07 66.77 31.24
CA GLU A 435 -24.91 66.85 32.12
C GLU A 435 -25.02 65.80 33.23
N ILE A 436 -24.02 64.92 33.34
CA ILE A 436 -23.94 63.92 34.40
C ILE A 436 -23.59 64.64 35.71
N ARG A 437 -24.60 64.83 36.56
CA ARG A 437 -24.42 65.41 37.90
C ARG A 437 -24.03 64.33 38.89
N LEU A 438 -22.80 64.39 39.38
CA LEU A 438 -22.38 63.61 40.56
C LEU A 438 -22.92 64.27 41.83
N PRO A 439 -23.16 63.51 42.91
CA PRO A 439 -23.50 64.08 44.22
C PRO A 439 -22.45 65.10 44.67
N ALA A 440 -22.89 66.15 45.38
CA ALA A 440 -22.05 67.31 45.66
C ALA A 440 -20.84 66.99 46.55
N GLU A 441 -21.01 66.18 47.60
CA GLU A 441 -19.96 65.83 48.55
C GLU A 441 -20.16 64.41 49.09
N THR A 442 -19.17 63.57 48.88
CA THR A 442 -19.06 62.20 49.40
C THR A 442 -17.71 62.05 50.09
N LYS A 443 -17.61 61.10 51.03
CA LYS A 443 -16.36 60.89 51.77
C LYS A 443 -15.28 60.38 50.81
N VAL A 444 -14.19 61.12 50.67
CA VAL A 444 -13.00 60.66 49.94
C VAL A 444 -12.27 59.62 50.78
N VAL A 445 -11.97 58.47 50.20
CA VAL A 445 -11.33 57.34 50.87
C VAL A 445 -10.06 56.93 50.13
N SER A 446 -8.99 56.67 50.86
CA SER A 446 -7.76 56.08 50.30
C SER A 446 -7.95 54.61 49.95
N CYS A 447 -7.03 54.01 49.18
CA CYS A 447 -7.03 52.57 48.91
C CYS A 447 -7.06 51.73 50.20
N ALA A 448 -6.28 52.06 51.22
CA ALA A 448 -6.26 51.29 52.48
C ALA A 448 -7.61 51.36 53.22
N GLU A 449 -8.24 52.54 53.26
CA GLU A 449 -9.57 52.72 53.85
C GLU A 449 -10.65 52.00 53.03
N PHE A 450 -10.51 51.97 51.71
CA PHE A 450 -11.42 51.23 50.83
C PHE A 450 -11.41 49.74 51.15
N GLY A 451 -10.24 49.12 51.37
CA GLY A 451 -10.14 47.72 51.77
C GLY A 451 -10.90 47.42 53.07
N LEU A 452 -10.80 48.32 54.06
CA LEU A 452 -11.59 48.21 55.30
C LEU A 452 -13.09 48.30 55.05
N ILE A 453 -13.54 49.23 54.20
CA ILE A 453 -14.96 49.39 53.85
C ILE A 453 -15.49 48.15 53.13
N VAL A 454 -14.70 47.55 52.23
CA VAL A 454 -15.07 46.30 51.53
C VAL A 454 -15.18 45.14 52.52
N ARG A 455 -14.21 44.98 53.43
CA ARG A 455 -14.22 43.96 54.48
C ARG A 455 -15.47 44.05 55.38
N GLU A 456 -15.90 45.26 55.72
CA GLU A 456 -17.08 45.52 56.56
C GLU A 456 -18.41 45.51 55.78
N ASN A 457 -18.37 45.51 54.45
CA ASN A 457 -19.56 45.56 53.62
C ASN A 457 -20.47 44.34 53.86
N LYS A 458 -21.77 44.59 54.05
CA LYS A 458 -22.77 43.57 54.35
C LYS A 458 -23.53 43.05 53.12
N LEU A 459 -23.42 43.74 51.98
CA LEU A 459 -24.03 43.32 50.72
C LEU A 459 -23.17 42.31 49.97
N LEU A 460 -21.84 42.35 50.16
CA LEU A 460 -20.90 41.43 49.51
C LEU A 460 -20.71 40.14 50.34
N THR A 461 -20.68 39.00 49.66
CA THR A 461 -20.24 37.72 50.24
C THR A 461 -18.74 37.75 50.51
N HIS A 462 -18.20 36.73 51.18
CA HIS A 462 -16.74 36.63 51.34
C HIS A 462 -16.01 36.63 49.99
N ASP A 463 -16.52 35.88 49.01
CA ASP A 463 -15.96 35.85 47.66
C ASP A 463 -16.21 37.16 46.91
N GLY A 464 -17.38 37.79 47.09
CA GLY A 464 -17.68 39.11 46.50
C GLY A 464 -16.76 40.23 47.00
N LYS A 465 -16.32 40.18 48.26
CA LYS A 465 -15.34 41.12 48.81
C LYS A 465 -13.99 40.98 48.12
N ILE A 466 -13.52 39.75 47.97
CA ILE A 466 -12.27 39.45 47.27
C ILE A 466 -12.37 39.87 45.80
N LEU A 467 -13.52 39.61 45.16
CA LEU A 467 -13.78 40.02 43.78
C LEU A 467 -13.77 41.56 43.63
N MET A 468 -14.31 42.31 44.59
CA MET A 468 -14.31 43.79 44.57
C MET A 468 -12.89 44.37 44.62
N GLU A 469 -12.04 43.82 45.50
CA GLU A 469 -10.63 44.24 45.61
C GLU A 469 -9.83 43.88 44.35
N GLN A 470 -10.06 42.69 43.78
CA GLN A 470 -9.45 42.26 42.52
C GLN A 470 -9.90 43.12 41.34
N PHE A 471 -11.20 43.37 41.24
CA PHE A 471 -11.80 44.22 40.22
C PHE A 471 -11.16 45.60 40.23
N LEU A 472 -11.10 46.24 41.41
CA LEU A 472 -10.52 47.57 41.52
C LEU A 472 -9.02 47.58 41.24
N ALA A 473 -8.26 46.57 41.72
CA ALA A 473 -6.83 46.48 41.45
C ALA A 473 -6.50 46.36 39.97
N LEU A 474 -7.29 45.56 39.22
CA LEU A 474 -7.12 45.42 37.78
C LEU A 474 -7.35 46.75 37.08
N ILE A 475 -8.40 47.49 37.44
CA ILE A 475 -8.69 48.79 36.84
C ILE A 475 -7.57 49.80 37.15
N LEU A 476 -7.10 49.88 38.40
CA LEU A 476 -6.00 50.78 38.77
C LEU A 476 -4.67 50.41 38.10
N ALA A 477 -4.44 49.14 37.82
CA ALA A 477 -3.30 48.67 37.05
C ALA A 477 -3.35 49.06 35.56
N GLY A 478 -4.46 49.67 35.11
CA GLY A 478 -4.69 50.05 33.73
C GLY A 478 -5.22 48.90 32.87
N GLU A 479 -5.76 47.85 33.49
CA GLU A 479 -6.56 46.85 32.79
C GLU A 479 -8.02 47.32 32.69
N CYS A 480 -8.75 46.77 31.74
CA CYS A 480 -10.20 46.94 31.63
C CYS A 480 -10.82 45.55 31.77
N PRO A 481 -11.19 45.12 33.00
CA PRO A 481 -11.77 43.81 33.23
C PRO A 481 -13.19 43.75 32.67
N LEU A 482 -13.52 42.60 32.06
CA LEU A 482 -14.84 42.33 31.51
C LEU A 482 -15.65 41.50 32.52
N LEU A 483 -16.71 42.07 33.07
CA LEU A 483 -17.59 41.41 34.03
C LEU A 483 -18.65 40.59 33.29
N HIS A 484 -18.90 39.37 33.75
CA HIS A 484 -19.96 38.52 33.20
C HIS A 484 -20.61 37.68 34.29
N GLY A 485 -21.87 37.29 34.10
CA GLY A 485 -22.65 36.51 35.06
C GLY A 485 -23.90 37.22 35.57
N PRO A 486 -24.80 36.48 36.26
CA PRO A 486 -26.14 36.93 36.60
C PRO A 486 -26.18 38.11 37.59
N GLU A 487 -25.16 38.25 38.44
CA GLU A 487 -25.10 39.28 39.50
C GLU A 487 -24.30 40.54 39.08
N THR A 488 -23.91 40.65 37.80
CA THR A 488 -23.04 41.74 37.32
C THR A 488 -23.59 43.13 37.62
N GLN A 489 -24.90 43.34 37.42
CA GLN A 489 -25.54 44.64 37.66
C GLN A 489 -25.60 45.00 39.14
N ASP A 490 -25.91 44.02 40.01
CA ASP A 490 -25.96 44.22 41.46
C ASP A 490 -24.55 44.50 42.02
N PHE A 491 -23.54 43.77 41.54
CA PHE A 491 -22.14 44.01 41.89
C PHE A 491 -21.67 45.40 41.46
N LEU A 492 -22.03 45.85 40.25
CA LEU A 492 -21.72 47.20 39.77
C LEU A 492 -22.41 48.29 40.60
N ALA A 493 -23.67 48.10 41.02
CA ALA A 493 -24.36 49.05 41.89
C ALA A 493 -23.66 49.20 43.25
N ILE A 494 -23.13 48.10 43.80
CA ILE A 494 -22.30 48.15 45.02
C ILE A 494 -20.97 48.86 44.73
N ALA A 495 -20.30 48.53 43.61
CA ALA A 495 -19.05 49.17 43.19
C ALA A 495 -19.22 50.70 43.03
N GLU A 496 -20.31 51.15 42.41
CA GLU A 496 -20.66 52.56 42.25
C GLU A 496 -20.73 53.28 43.60
N SER A 497 -21.43 52.69 44.57
CA SER A 497 -21.55 53.22 45.93
C SER A 497 -20.19 53.37 46.61
N LEU A 498 -19.30 52.38 46.43
CA LEU A 498 -18.02 52.34 47.13
C LEU A 498 -16.92 53.19 46.45
N ILE A 499 -16.95 53.31 45.12
CA ILE A 499 -15.85 53.86 44.33
C ILE A 499 -16.15 55.25 43.78
N SER A 500 -17.37 55.46 43.27
CA SER A 500 -17.71 56.62 42.42
C SER A 500 -18.95 57.35 42.93
N SER A 501 -19.06 57.53 44.24
CA SER A 501 -20.12 58.33 44.86
C SER A 501 -21.55 57.87 44.49
N GLY A 502 -21.74 56.57 44.32
CA GLY A 502 -23.04 55.97 44.00
C GLY A 502 -23.51 56.18 42.56
N ARG A 503 -22.64 56.61 41.64
CA ARG A 503 -22.96 56.70 40.21
C ARG A 503 -21.82 56.19 39.34
N SER A 504 -22.17 55.58 38.23
CA SER A 504 -21.25 55.31 37.13
C SER A 504 -21.68 56.04 35.87
N ILE A 505 -20.74 56.20 34.95
CA ILE A 505 -21.02 56.61 33.58
C ILE A 505 -21.16 55.34 32.75
N ARG A 506 -22.33 55.15 32.15
CA ARG A 506 -22.65 53.96 31.36
C ARG A 506 -22.73 54.32 29.89
N GLN A 507 -22.05 53.54 29.05
CA GLN A 507 -22.17 53.60 27.61
C GLN A 507 -22.46 52.20 27.09
N ILE A 508 -23.61 52.02 26.46
CA ILE A 508 -23.95 50.77 25.77
C ILE A 508 -23.10 50.70 24.51
N ALA A 509 -22.36 49.60 24.36
CA ALA A 509 -21.59 49.35 23.16
C ALA A 509 -22.55 49.03 21.99
N ASP A 510 -22.29 49.64 20.84
CA ASP A 510 -23.09 49.45 19.64
C ASP A 510 -22.19 49.13 18.43
N PRO A 511 -22.76 48.64 17.31
CA PRO A 511 -21.97 48.25 16.14
C PRO A 511 -21.18 49.39 15.47
N THR A 512 -21.45 50.66 15.83
CA THR A 512 -20.69 51.81 15.31
C THR A 512 -19.40 52.08 16.08
N MET A 513 -19.22 51.44 17.24
CA MET A 513 -17.98 51.51 18.03
C MET A 513 -16.97 50.49 17.50
N ILE A 514 -16.08 50.94 16.63
CA ILE A 514 -15.10 50.08 15.96
C ILE A 514 -13.67 50.45 16.37
N SER A 515 -13.38 51.74 16.43
CA SER A 515 -12.06 52.28 16.77
C SER A 515 -12.01 52.82 18.20
N TYR A 516 -10.80 53.07 18.70
CA TYR A 516 -10.60 53.68 20.02
C TYR A 516 -11.24 55.07 20.12
N GLU A 517 -11.27 55.81 19.03
CA GLU A 517 -11.79 57.16 18.91
C GLU A 517 -13.32 57.19 19.07
N ASP A 518 -14.00 56.12 18.64
CA ASP A 518 -15.45 55.96 18.73
C ASP A 518 -15.92 55.84 20.19
N LEU A 519 -15.03 55.50 21.13
CA LEU A 519 -15.32 55.51 22.57
C LEU A 519 -15.60 56.92 23.08
N TRP A 520 -14.99 57.94 22.48
CA TRP A 520 -15.04 59.32 22.96
C TRP A 520 -16.00 60.18 22.14
N VAL A 521 -16.12 59.89 20.86
CA VAL A 521 -16.89 60.67 19.91
C VAL A 521 -17.67 59.71 19.01
N ARG A 522 -18.99 59.88 18.91
CA ARG A 522 -19.82 59.03 18.04
C ARG A 522 -19.45 59.21 16.57
N ALA A 523 -19.27 58.09 15.88
CA ALA A 523 -19.07 58.05 14.44
C ALA A 523 -20.25 58.73 13.71
N GLY A 524 -19.94 59.56 12.72
CA GLY A 524 -20.92 60.18 11.81
C GLY A 524 -21.51 61.54 12.23
N ASN A 525 -21.61 61.85 13.53
CA ASN A 525 -22.13 63.16 13.99
C ASN A 525 -21.16 63.95 14.89
N SER A 526 -20.01 63.36 15.23
CA SER A 526 -18.98 63.98 16.06
C SER A 526 -19.47 64.46 17.43
N LEU A 527 -20.58 63.90 17.93
CA LEU A 527 -21.06 64.18 19.28
C LEU A 527 -20.22 63.42 20.29
N ALA A 528 -19.91 64.09 21.41
CA ALA A 528 -19.24 63.44 22.52
C ALA A 528 -20.03 62.22 23.02
N THR A 529 -19.35 61.24 23.57
CA THR A 529 -19.99 60.12 24.27
C THR A 529 -20.10 60.40 25.77
N PRO A 530 -20.90 59.62 26.52
CA PRO A 530 -20.89 59.69 27.98
C PRO A 530 -19.48 59.46 28.56
N LEU A 531 -18.68 58.56 27.98
CA LEU A 531 -17.30 58.32 28.41
C LEU A 531 -16.43 59.57 28.29
N TYR A 532 -16.59 60.37 27.23
CA TYR A 532 -15.86 61.63 27.07
C TYR A 532 -16.23 62.63 28.17
N GLN A 533 -17.51 62.72 28.57
CA GLN A 533 -17.90 63.55 29.71
C GLN A 533 -17.24 63.08 31.01
N GLY A 534 -17.18 61.76 31.22
CA GLY A 534 -16.47 61.17 32.37
C GLY A 534 -14.99 61.50 32.40
N LEU A 535 -14.34 61.41 31.25
CA LEU A 535 -12.94 61.78 31.10
C LEU A 535 -12.71 63.23 31.53
N LEU A 536 -13.55 64.16 31.05
CA LEU A 536 -13.48 65.57 31.44
C LEU A 536 -13.70 65.80 32.95
N LEU A 537 -14.59 65.04 33.59
CA LEU A 537 -14.81 65.13 35.04
C LEU A 537 -13.61 64.59 35.85
N SER A 538 -12.95 63.56 35.34
CA SER A 538 -11.76 62.97 35.97
C SER A 538 -10.49 63.79 35.79
N ASP A 539 -10.42 64.62 34.75
CA ASP A 539 -9.28 65.52 34.44
C ASP A 539 -9.53 66.97 34.90
N ALA A 540 -10.69 67.26 35.51
CA ALA A 540 -11.04 68.59 35.97
C ALA A 540 -10.08 69.10 37.06
N PHE A 541 -10.06 70.43 37.28
CA PHE A 541 -9.26 71.08 38.34
C PHE A 541 -9.51 70.47 39.73
N ARG A 542 -10.73 69.98 39.98
CA ARG A 542 -11.07 69.12 41.12
C ARG A 542 -11.45 67.76 40.55
N PRO A 543 -10.48 66.86 40.38
CA PRO A 543 -10.72 65.63 39.63
C PRO A 543 -11.60 64.69 40.45
N ARG A 544 -12.67 64.20 39.83
CA ARG A 544 -13.58 63.23 40.44
C ARG A 544 -13.22 61.81 40.04
N THR A 545 -13.46 60.86 40.93
CA THR A 545 -13.31 59.44 40.59
C THR A 545 -14.57 58.93 39.91
N ILE A 546 -14.39 58.52 38.66
CA ILE A 546 -15.46 58.11 37.76
C ILE A 546 -15.30 56.63 37.49
N LEU A 547 -16.30 55.83 37.88
CA LEU A 547 -16.48 54.49 37.36
C LEU A 547 -17.21 54.59 36.02
N ALA A 548 -16.56 54.16 34.95
CA ALA A 548 -17.08 54.13 33.60
C ALA A 548 -17.30 52.67 33.19
N VAL A 549 -18.53 52.34 32.79
CA VAL A 549 -18.96 51.00 32.41
C VAL A 549 -19.33 51.00 30.93
N ILE A 550 -18.65 50.17 30.15
CA ILE A 550 -19.03 49.88 28.77
C ILE A 550 -19.93 48.65 28.80
N GLU A 551 -21.23 48.86 28.63
CA GLU A 551 -22.21 47.78 28.69
C GLU A 551 -22.23 47.01 27.38
N ARG A 552 -22.44 45.70 27.47
CA ARG A 552 -22.57 44.78 26.33
C ARG A 552 -21.46 44.93 25.29
N VAL A 553 -20.20 44.86 25.74
CA VAL A 553 -18.98 45.05 24.92
C VAL A 553 -19.02 44.20 23.64
N GLU A 554 -19.61 43.02 23.72
CA GLU A 554 -19.78 42.06 22.63
C GLU A 554 -20.70 42.53 21.49
N CYS A 555 -21.47 43.61 21.67
CA CYS A 555 -22.28 44.23 20.63
C CYS A 555 -21.50 45.22 19.73
N SER A 556 -20.20 45.39 19.99
CA SER A 556 -19.29 46.27 19.26
C SER A 556 -18.10 45.50 18.69
N ALA A 557 -17.21 46.15 17.95
CA ALA A 557 -15.98 45.50 17.46
C ALA A 557 -14.85 45.59 18.51
N ALA A 558 -15.12 45.06 19.71
CA ALA A 558 -14.28 45.14 20.90
C ALA A 558 -12.84 44.66 20.67
N ARG A 559 -12.65 43.62 19.85
CA ARG A 559 -11.33 43.11 19.46
C ARG A 559 -10.38 44.18 18.89
N PHE A 560 -10.91 45.27 18.33
CA PHE A 560 -10.09 46.34 17.74
C PHE A 560 -9.83 47.50 18.70
N TRP A 561 -10.86 47.97 19.43
CA TRP A 561 -10.72 49.15 20.28
C TRP A 561 -10.23 48.84 21.69
N LEU A 562 -10.54 47.66 22.24
CA LEU A 562 -10.22 47.29 23.63
C LEU A 562 -8.72 47.09 23.88
N PRO A 563 -7.93 46.47 22.97
CA PRO A 563 -6.47 46.43 23.11
C PRO A 563 -5.86 47.83 23.14
N ALA A 564 -6.28 48.71 22.23
CA ALA A 564 -5.80 50.08 22.15
C ALA A 564 -6.14 50.87 23.43
N LEU A 565 -7.35 50.69 23.98
CA LEU A 565 -7.76 51.29 25.24
C LEU A 565 -6.86 50.85 26.40
N LYS A 566 -6.60 49.53 26.52
CA LYS A 566 -5.72 48.98 27.58
C LYS A 566 -4.28 49.46 27.46
N ASP A 567 -3.75 49.60 26.24
CA ASP A 567 -2.42 50.15 26.02
C ASP A 567 -2.31 51.59 26.52
N ARG A 568 -3.32 52.44 26.23
CA ARG A 568 -3.39 53.84 26.69
C ARG A 568 -3.53 53.94 28.20
N LEU A 569 -4.39 53.12 28.80
CA LEU A 569 -4.55 53.02 30.26
C LEU A 569 -3.24 52.64 30.95
N ARG A 570 -2.52 51.64 30.42
CA ARG A 570 -1.23 51.21 30.97
C ARG A 570 -0.15 52.28 30.84
N ARG A 571 -0.14 53.07 29.76
CA ARG A 571 0.81 54.19 29.58
C ARG A 571 0.51 55.39 30.47
N GLY A 572 -0.69 55.45 31.06
CA GLY A 572 -1.13 56.59 31.86
C GLY A 572 -1.59 57.77 31.01
N ASP A 573 -2.02 57.52 29.76
CA ASP A 573 -2.56 58.55 28.86
C ASP A 573 -3.94 59.04 29.32
N LEU A 574 -4.61 58.29 30.20
CA LEU A 574 -5.90 58.64 30.82
C LEU A 574 -5.72 58.91 32.32
N PRO A 575 -6.53 59.80 32.93
CA PRO A 575 -6.47 60.08 34.35
C PRO A 575 -6.68 58.82 35.18
N ARG A 576 -5.87 58.62 36.23
CA ARG A 576 -5.96 57.42 37.09
C ARG A 576 -7.29 57.31 37.84
N ARG A 577 -8.01 58.42 38.01
CA ARG A 577 -9.36 58.48 38.59
C ARG A 577 -10.46 58.11 37.60
N PHE A 578 -10.11 57.85 36.34
CA PHE A 578 -11.03 57.36 35.31
C PHE A 578 -10.95 55.84 35.25
N LEU A 579 -11.86 55.17 35.95
CA LEU A 579 -11.86 53.73 36.17
C LEU A 579 -12.78 53.06 35.14
N LEU A 580 -12.23 52.27 34.24
CA LEU A 580 -12.96 51.66 33.12
C LEU A 580 -13.15 50.14 33.31
N CYS A 581 -14.37 49.68 33.10
CA CYS A 581 -14.68 48.25 32.99
C CYS A 581 -15.70 48.00 31.88
N GLY A 582 -15.77 46.76 31.41
CA GLY A 582 -16.78 46.31 30.46
C GLY A 582 -17.70 45.25 31.05
N THR A 583 -18.86 45.05 30.45
CA THR A 583 -19.73 43.91 30.77
C THR A 583 -19.99 43.06 29.53
N ILE A 584 -20.11 41.75 29.71
CA ILE A 584 -20.58 40.81 28.69
C ILE A 584 -21.91 40.23 29.15
N GLU A 585 -22.97 40.40 28.35
CA GLU A 585 -24.28 39.79 28.63
C GLU A 585 -24.47 38.48 27.84
N ASN A 586 -24.08 38.47 26.56
CA ASN A 586 -24.17 37.28 25.72
C ASN A 586 -22.81 36.59 25.57
N GLU A 587 -22.53 35.60 26.42
CA GLU A 587 -21.28 34.84 26.39
C GLU A 587 -21.10 33.98 25.12
N ASP A 588 -22.17 33.64 24.41
CA ASP A 588 -22.15 32.69 23.28
C ASP A 588 -21.88 33.37 21.93
N CYS A 589 -21.77 34.70 21.89
CA CYS A 589 -21.53 35.40 20.64
C CYS A 589 -20.04 35.37 20.23
N GLU A 590 -19.79 35.43 18.92
CA GLU A 590 -18.43 35.32 18.36
C GLU A 590 -17.48 36.39 18.91
N GLU A 591 -17.96 37.62 19.07
CA GLU A 591 -17.15 38.70 19.64
C GLU A 591 -16.82 38.44 21.10
N ALA A 592 -17.78 37.93 21.89
CA ALA A 592 -17.51 37.54 23.27
C ALA A 592 -16.42 36.48 23.30
N GLU A 593 -16.54 35.39 22.52
CA GLU A 593 -15.50 34.34 22.40
C GLU A 593 -14.11 34.89 22.06
N GLN A 594 -13.99 35.78 21.07
CA GLN A 594 -12.70 36.38 20.73
C GLN A 594 -12.15 37.26 21.87
N THR A 595 -13.00 38.01 22.55
CA THR A 595 -12.57 38.74 23.76
C THR A 595 -12.21 37.81 24.93
N LYS A 596 -12.67 36.55 24.95
CA LYS A 596 -12.31 35.57 26.00
C LYS A 596 -10.85 35.17 25.95
N GLU A 597 -10.26 35.13 24.76
CA GLU A 597 -8.88 34.69 24.54
C GLU A 597 -7.88 35.77 24.94
N GLU A 598 -8.18 37.04 24.66
CA GLU A 598 -7.20 38.13 24.79
C GLU A 598 -7.37 39.00 26.05
N HIS A 599 -8.50 38.89 26.76
CA HIS A 599 -8.87 39.83 27.83
C HIS A 599 -9.29 39.18 29.15
N LEU A 600 -8.91 39.83 30.25
CA LEU A 600 -9.26 39.41 31.61
C LEU A 600 -10.76 39.53 31.83
N ARG A 601 -11.36 38.43 32.27
CA ARG A 601 -12.77 38.33 32.60
C ARG A 601 -12.93 38.00 34.07
N LEU A 602 -13.93 38.60 34.69
CA LEU A 602 -14.31 38.33 36.07
C LEU A 602 -15.74 37.81 36.09
N ARG A 603 -15.89 36.56 36.52
CA ARG A 603 -17.20 35.93 36.71
C ARG A 603 -17.83 36.45 38.00
N VAL A 604 -18.98 37.09 37.88
CA VAL A 604 -19.78 37.62 38.98
C VAL A 604 -20.93 36.66 39.28
N GLU A 605 -20.68 35.74 40.21
CA GLU A 605 -21.65 34.75 40.68
C GLU A 605 -21.47 34.52 42.18
N ASN A 606 -22.58 34.49 42.93
CA ASN A 606 -22.55 34.40 44.40
C ASN A 606 -21.70 35.49 45.05
N ALA A 607 -21.57 36.65 44.42
CA ALA A 607 -20.82 37.81 44.91
C ALA A 607 -21.67 38.64 45.88
N VAL A 608 -22.99 38.62 45.71
CA VAL A 608 -23.95 39.40 46.49
C VAL A 608 -24.73 38.50 47.45
N VAL A 609 -24.87 38.93 48.71
CA VAL A 609 -25.63 38.20 49.71
C VAL A 609 -27.13 38.32 49.42
N HIS A 610 -27.76 37.27 48.90
CA HIS A 610 -29.18 37.28 48.51
C HIS A 610 -30.15 37.63 49.67
N ASN A 611 -29.82 37.25 50.90
CA ASN A 611 -30.68 37.50 52.06
C ASN A 611 -30.69 38.98 52.51
N THR A 612 -29.71 39.79 52.10
CA THR A 612 -29.60 41.22 52.45
C THR A 612 -30.02 42.15 51.31
N ILE A 613 -30.48 41.63 50.18
CA ILE A 613 -30.96 42.44 49.04
C ILE A 613 -32.12 43.36 49.47
N THR A 614 -32.97 42.93 50.40
CA THR A 614 -34.05 43.77 50.95
C THR A 614 -33.56 45.00 51.72
N LEU A 615 -32.29 44.98 52.18
CA LEU A 615 -31.63 46.09 52.86
C LEU A 615 -30.75 46.93 51.92
N SER A 616 -30.74 46.64 50.60
CA SER A 616 -29.94 47.38 49.63
C SER A 616 -30.23 48.89 49.60
N PRO A 617 -31.47 49.40 49.79
CA PRO A 617 -31.70 50.84 49.81
C PRO A 617 -31.04 51.55 51.01
N LEU A 618 -30.83 50.82 52.12
CA LEU A 618 -30.15 51.34 53.30
C LEU A 618 -28.63 51.36 53.09
N TYR A 619 -28.06 50.28 52.56
CA TYR A 619 -26.61 50.17 52.35
C TYR A 619 -26.09 50.91 51.11
N LEU A 620 -26.96 51.24 50.14
CA LEU A 620 -26.63 52.03 48.95
C LEU A 620 -27.12 53.48 49.04
N SER A 621 -27.54 53.92 50.23
CA SER A 621 -27.92 55.31 50.50
C SER A 621 -26.70 56.25 50.40
N ALA A 622 -26.94 57.54 50.17
CA ALA A 622 -25.89 58.56 50.11
C ALA A 622 -24.94 58.59 51.33
N GLU A 623 -25.39 58.18 52.52
CA GLU A 623 -24.55 58.12 53.73
C GLU A 623 -23.42 57.08 53.64
N HIS A 624 -23.60 56.07 52.80
CA HIS A 624 -22.65 54.97 52.59
C HIS A 624 -21.86 55.15 51.28
N HIS A 625 -22.05 56.28 50.58
CA HIS A 625 -21.30 56.58 49.36
C HIS A 625 -19.89 57.08 49.69
N SER A 626 -18.91 56.51 49.01
CA SER A 626 -17.51 56.96 49.07
C SER A 626 -16.97 57.27 47.68
N GLU A 627 -15.96 58.14 47.67
CA GLU A 627 -15.18 58.47 46.48
C GLU A 627 -13.75 57.98 46.67
N LEU A 628 -13.33 57.01 45.87
CA LEU A 628 -11.98 56.46 45.97
C LEU A 628 -10.94 57.48 45.49
N ASP A 629 -9.93 57.76 46.29
CA ASP A 629 -8.70 58.42 45.84
C ASP A 629 -7.60 57.38 45.63
N PRO A 630 -7.26 57.05 44.36
CA PRO A 630 -6.21 56.07 44.09
C PRO A 630 -4.79 56.58 44.39
N GLY A 631 -4.60 57.90 44.57
CA GLY A 631 -3.28 58.51 44.76
C GLY A 631 -2.35 58.35 43.55
N ALA A 632 -1.03 58.36 43.79
CA ALA A 632 -0.01 58.13 42.77
C ALA A 632 0.24 56.63 42.54
N ALA A 633 0.53 56.25 41.28
CA ALA A 633 0.70 54.83 40.92
C ALA A 633 1.83 54.19 41.74
N PRO A 634 1.61 53.00 42.34
CA PRO A 634 2.62 52.34 43.15
C PRO A 634 3.79 51.94 42.25
N GLN A 635 4.95 52.56 42.46
CA GLN A 635 6.12 52.22 41.66
C GLN A 635 6.76 50.92 42.10
N GLY A 636 6.60 50.50 43.37
CA GLY A 636 7.20 49.30 43.97
C GLY A 636 8.74 49.32 43.96
N SER A 637 9.37 48.91 45.05
CA SER A 637 10.83 48.74 45.03
C SER A 637 11.23 47.54 44.14
N ILE A 638 12.44 47.55 43.58
CA ILE A 638 12.95 46.41 42.77
C ILE A 638 12.87 45.08 43.56
N PRO A 639 13.24 45.02 44.86
CA PRO A 639 13.09 43.81 45.65
C PRO A 639 11.64 43.34 45.78
N GLU A 640 10.67 44.24 45.96
CA GLU A 640 9.26 43.85 46.04
C GLU A 640 8.75 43.28 44.72
N LYS A 641 9.15 43.87 43.59
CA LYS A 641 8.81 43.33 42.26
C LYS A 641 9.44 41.95 42.04
N LEU A 642 10.66 41.75 42.52
CA LEU A 642 11.34 40.45 42.45
C LEU A 642 10.65 39.40 43.35
N VAL A 643 10.29 39.74 44.59
CA VAL A 643 9.55 38.82 45.48
C VAL A 643 8.18 38.46 44.89
N ILE A 644 7.49 39.43 44.30
CA ILE A 644 6.22 39.21 43.59
C ILE A 644 6.44 38.30 42.39
N ALA A 645 7.50 38.52 41.60
CA ALA A 645 7.82 37.70 40.42
C ALA A 645 8.33 36.29 40.78
N ASP A 646 9.12 36.12 41.85
CA ASP A 646 9.63 34.84 42.33
C ASP A 646 8.50 33.96 42.90
N GLY A 647 7.45 34.59 43.44
CA GLY A 647 6.20 33.91 43.80
C GLY A 647 5.39 33.41 42.60
N MET A 648 5.71 33.86 41.39
CA MET A 648 5.14 33.36 40.14
C MET A 648 6.05 32.26 39.59
N SER A 649 5.50 31.06 39.34
CA SER A 649 6.26 30.02 38.64
C SER A 649 6.60 30.52 37.23
N GLY A 650 7.90 30.71 36.94
CA GLY A 650 8.40 31.30 35.68
C GLY A 650 7.95 30.59 34.40
N ASP A 651 7.42 29.37 34.49
CA ASP A 651 6.94 28.59 33.34
C ASP A 651 5.48 28.93 32.94
N ARG A 652 4.72 29.69 33.75
CA ARG A 652 3.27 29.93 33.52
C ARG A 652 2.93 31.22 32.79
N LEU A 653 3.81 32.23 32.79
CA LEU A 653 3.51 33.58 32.31
C LEU A 653 4.57 34.12 31.34
N ASN A 654 4.16 34.74 30.23
CA ASN A 654 5.03 35.47 29.32
C ASN A 654 5.47 36.82 29.91
N VAL A 655 6.46 37.49 29.31
CA VAL A 655 7.02 38.76 29.83
C VAL A 655 5.95 39.84 29.99
N VAL A 656 5.02 39.95 29.04
CA VAL A 656 3.96 40.97 29.05
C VAL A 656 2.96 40.71 30.18
N ASN A 657 2.48 39.48 30.33
CA ASN A 657 1.55 39.09 31.37
C ASN A 657 2.20 39.13 32.75
N THR A 658 3.50 38.83 32.86
CA THR A 658 4.26 38.99 34.12
C THR A 658 4.29 40.46 34.57
N LEU A 659 4.54 41.41 33.66
CA LEU A 659 4.51 42.84 33.97
C LEU A 659 3.12 43.32 34.37
N ARG A 660 2.07 42.88 33.66
CA ARG A 660 0.66 43.21 33.95
C ARG A 660 0.24 42.67 35.31
N ALA A 661 0.53 41.40 35.57
CA ALA A 661 0.28 40.71 36.83
C ALA A 661 1.00 41.38 38.01
N THR A 662 2.28 41.74 37.82
CA THR A 662 3.06 42.46 38.85
C THR A 662 2.44 43.81 39.19
N ARG A 663 1.99 44.57 38.18
CA ARG A 663 1.33 45.87 38.40
C ARG A 663 0.02 45.70 39.17
N ALA A 664 -0.83 44.76 38.78
CA ALA A 664 -2.07 44.46 39.51
C ALA A 664 -1.81 43.99 40.95
N ALA A 665 -0.78 43.17 41.15
CA ALA A 665 -0.37 42.70 42.47
C ALA A 665 0.18 43.81 43.39
N LEU A 666 0.79 44.86 42.82
CA LEU A 666 1.19 46.05 43.56
C LEU A 666 -0.03 46.91 43.95
N GLU A 667 -1.05 46.99 43.10
CA GLU A 667 -2.29 47.72 43.40
C GLU A 667 -3.09 47.03 44.52
N VAL A 668 -3.24 45.70 44.50
CA VAL A 668 -3.97 44.99 45.58
C VAL A 668 -3.30 45.17 46.93
N ALA A 669 -1.97 45.25 46.97
CA ALA A 669 -1.23 45.44 48.21
C ALA A 669 -1.58 46.75 48.93
N LEU A 670 -2.21 47.71 48.25
CA LEU A 670 -2.69 48.96 48.86
C LEU A 670 -4.02 48.82 49.60
N PHE A 671 -4.79 47.74 49.37
CA PHE A 671 -6.09 47.51 49.98
C PHE A 671 -6.01 46.67 51.26
N ASP A 672 -5.20 45.61 51.24
CA ASP A 672 -5.15 44.62 52.30
C ASP A 672 -3.72 44.06 52.46
N ASP A 673 -3.01 44.48 53.51
CA ASP A 673 -1.66 44.01 53.81
C ASP A 673 -1.65 42.62 54.50
N GLU A 674 -2.74 42.25 55.20
CA GLU A 674 -2.84 40.98 55.93
C GLU A 674 -3.07 39.79 54.99
N ASN A 675 -3.92 39.96 53.97
CA ASN A 675 -4.23 38.92 52.99
C ASN A 675 -3.48 39.09 51.66
N ARG A 676 -2.55 40.05 51.58
CA ARG A 676 -1.81 40.44 50.38
C ARG A 676 -1.38 39.24 49.51
N THR A 677 -0.75 38.25 50.11
CA THR A 677 -0.22 37.07 49.39
C THR A 677 -1.32 36.22 48.74
N ALA A 678 -2.48 36.08 49.40
CA ALA A 678 -3.60 35.31 48.88
C ALA A 678 -4.26 36.02 47.68
N HIS A 679 -4.45 37.34 47.76
CA HIS A 679 -5.01 38.10 46.64
C HIS A 679 -4.05 38.21 45.46
N GLN A 680 -2.76 38.40 45.72
CA GLN A 680 -1.72 38.39 44.69
C GLN A 680 -1.70 37.05 43.95
N LYS A 681 -1.75 35.92 44.67
CA LYS A 681 -1.82 34.59 44.06
C LYS A 681 -3.03 34.42 43.14
N ARG A 682 -4.22 34.84 43.57
CA ARG A 682 -5.44 34.75 42.74
C ARG A 682 -5.34 35.61 41.47
N LEU A 683 -4.73 36.80 41.54
CA LEU A 683 -4.46 37.59 40.34
C LEU A 683 -3.50 36.86 39.39
N PHE A 684 -2.44 36.21 39.90
CA PHE A 684 -1.53 35.45 39.06
C PHE A 684 -2.21 34.28 38.37
N ASP A 685 -3.08 33.56 39.08
CA ASP A 685 -3.87 32.48 38.48
C ASP A 685 -4.79 33.02 37.37
N LEU A 686 -5.43 34.19 37.55
CA LEU A 686 -6.23 34.84 36.50
C LEU A 686 -5.42 35.19 35.23
N PHE A 687 -4.19 35.71 35.38
CA PHE A 687 -3.32 35.99 34.24
C PHE A 687 -2.77 34.71 33.60
N ALA A 688 -2.57 33.63 34.37
CA ALA A 688 -2.09 32.35 33.86
C ALA A 688 -3.17 31.60 33.06
N ASP A 689 -4.43 31.69 33.51
CA ASP A 689 -5.58 31.12 32.79
C ASP A 689 -5.78 31.79 31.43
N LEU A 690 -5.52 33.10 31.33
CA LEU A 690 -5.53 33.82 30.05
C LEU A 690 -4.50 33.24 29.06
N GLN A 691 -3.29 32.92 29.50
CA GLN A 691 -2.25 32.35 28.65
C GLN A 691 -2.49 30.88 28.25
N ASN A 692 -3.12 30.08 29.11
CA ASN A 692 -3.45 28.69 28.77
C ASN A 692 -4.51 28.59 27.66
N ASN A 693 -5.37 29.61 27.52
CA ASN A 693 -6.30 29.71 26.40
C ASN A 693 -5.58 30.06 25.09
N GLU A 694 -4.57 30.95 25.13
CA GLU A 694 -3.72 31.26 23.95
C GLU A 694 -2.95 30.02 23.44
N LEU A 695 -2.50 29.13 24.34
CA LEU A 695 -1.75 27.91 23.98
C LEU A 695 -2.62 26.79 23.41
N CYS A 696 -3.94 26.79 23.65
CA CYS A 696 -4.86 25.78 23.09
C CYS A 696 -5.37 26.14 21.68
N ALA A 697 -5.10 27.37 21.21
CA ALA A 697 -5.57 27.90 19.94
C ALA A 697 -4.51 27.87 18.80
N GLN A 698 -3.32 27.29 19.04
CA GLN A 698 -2.25 27.15 18.03
C GLN A 698 -2.22 25.79 17.33
#